data_AF-A0A960NWM4-F1
#
_entry.id   AF-A0A960NWM4-F1
#
_cell.length_a   1.000
_cell.length_b   1.000
_cell.length_c   1.000
_cell.angle_alpha   90.00
_cell.angle_beta   90.00
_cell.angle_gamma   90.00
#
_symmetry.space_group_name_H-M   'P 1'
#
loop_
_entity.id
_entity.type
_entity.pdbx_description
1 polymer ?
#
loop_
_entity_poly.entity_id
_entity_poly.type
_entity_poly.pdbx_seq_one_letter_code
_entity_poly.pdbx_strand_id
1 'polypeptide(L)'
;MKKQKRWQFILIAVVVLLTFYNILPTVLFYSKPLNEAIGEKQATAIAEDAAIRVNALEDEALGWLKSYNKLLGIKASSIALDSDNPELIHIRYEKEEDAKILRKHLPRAGSLIPFVPAQLSLIESSQELDGKAVTVQRKVPIHFYPNEVEKTFQFTKKRDSQGNIAPFYHQIVNDRLLQIGLAVGGISENAQYLDTALHHLHNSRSEEFLQLLTQNILSYAKVFGENSPIAKRYYATFTQNLIENKKGAIDQLISTLETYRDQIKLQRIALEEADVKKRGAGSFLEANEQQQLDFLKGKEERVSSALGIVRRQATAFASGATPWTSTKLKQNLPSMKGEIQSISVQDRSPLVKAITIDWNNETIHLEVHQDVLDYKKEIARSKSYLSDPLDQLVFNEIARIGREAGEQLNPKGNTFAIELNHLTNSESLLVMDLSSIAQKQGEQLLHLIKTKWLPTHADLKSQSFPVYDYETFKKLPPHQQKIGLVVYTPAESEGEPLSGFRKSSVYVIAKGIQDVLNKLSENPDSPQAKSFINDFNHLRLLLQNNGFSGYPGATYPLSGSFSKDFIFEAEDFYSAIISATREDFKVHGTRKFATLEFTNVEQRILALNKIETKEHEDLLRWRDEYQSAQARPELHAKYDIPKPIKNPLWSNLALSARKYFRGDERKILHWGLDLSGGKTVQIQLRDSNNKVVTNDADIKQGIDELYGRVNKMGVSEVTIRQEGSNITLDFPSAQGLSAADLVKASSMYFHIVNEKFTNNNGDLAPAVHQFLQDVWNEAVVTNRKDIESINQIAWKHLYGDTMDVEMAQPVSEAAKTLYSQGLRLSSPQDQGSSSQFNDSISKIAIYRGDNYADWHGQTHPLLIVMNNYALEGANLTDVHAAYDPTKGNFLAFNVKGTQLLSDGQKLNPRNELYNWTAPFSKEKVQGTPLD
;
A
#
# COMPACT_ATOMS: atom_id res chain seq x y z
N MET A 1 25.20 -26.87 69.43
CA MET A 1 25.22 -26.69 67.96
C MET A 1 24.03 -27.41 67.34
N LYS A 2 23.01 -26.68 66.89
CA LYS A 2 21.84 -27.28 66.21
C LYS A 2 22.30 -27.90 64.89
N LYS A 3 22.07 -29.21 64.70
CA LYS A 3 22.34 -29.92 63.43
C LYS A 3 21.63 -29.17 62.29
N GLN A 4 22.39 -28.59 61.37
CA GLN A 4 21.85 -28.09 60.11
C GLN A 4 21.12 -29.24 59.41
N LYS A 5 19.83 -29.04 59.16
CA LYS A 5 18.99 -30.08 58.52
C LYS A 5 19.39 -30.15 57.05
N ARG A 6 19.57 -31.37 56.50
CA ARG A 6 19.95 -31.59 55.08
C ARG A 6 19.07 -30.82 54.07
N TRP A 7 17.82 -30.55 54.42
CA TRP A 7 16.90 -29.75 53.60
C TRP A 7 17.29 -28.27 53.47
N GLN A 8 17.96 -27.68 54.48
CA GLN A 8 18.46 -26.30 54.41
C GLN A 8 19.56 -26.16 53.36
N PHE A 9 20.41 -27.19 53.20
CA PHE A 9 21.43 -27.21 52.14
C PHE A 9 20.81 -27.31 50.74
N ILE A 10 19.79 -28.16 50.57
CA ILE A 10 19.03 -28.25 49.31
C ILE A 10 18.35 -26.92 48.99
N LEU A 11 17.74 -26.27 49.98
CA LEU A 11 17.11 -24.96 49.82
C LEU A 11 18.13 -23.89 49.38
N ILE A 12 19.29 -23.82 50.05
CA ILE A 12 20.37 -22.89 49.66
C ILE A 12 20.84 -23.17 48.24
N ALA A 13 21.06 -24.42 47.86
CA ALA A 13 21.45 -24.79 46.50
C ALA A 13 20.41 -24.37 45.45
N VAL A 14 19.12 -24.55 45.73
CA VAL A 14 18.02 -24.12 44.84
C VAL A 14 17.98 -22.60 44.72
N VAL A 15 18.10 -21.85 45.83
CA VAL A 15 18.11 -20.38 45.81
C VAL A 15 19.31 -19.86 45.03
N VAL A 16 20.50 -20.44 45.22
CA VAL A 16 21.71 -20.06 44.49
C VAL A 16 21.57 -20.34 42.99
N LEU A 17 21.06 -21.52 42.61
CA LEU A 17 20.79 -21.86 41.21
C LEU A 17 19.77 -20.92 40.56
N LEU A 18 18.69 -20.57 41.26
CA LEU A 18 17.70 -19.59 40.77
C LEU A 18 18.30 -18.20 40.62
N THR A 19 19.19 -17.81 41.54
CA THR A 19 19.90 -16.52 41.47
C THR A 19 20.83 -16.47 40.27
N PHE A 20 21.63 -17.52 40.05
CA PHE A 20 22.46 -17.62 38.84
C PHE A 20 21.62 -17.68 37.57
N TYR A 21 20.49 -18.39 37.57
CA TYR A 21 19.59 -18.45 36.42
C TYR A 21 19.06 -17.06 36.03
N ASN A 22 18.75 -16.20 37.00
CA ASN A 22 18.25 -14.86 36.71
C ASN A 22 19.34 -13.86 36.32
N ILE A 23 20.56 -14.00 36.85
CA ILE A 23 21.67 -13.04 36.59
C ILE A 23 22.48 -13.40 35.34
N LEU A 24 22.64 -14.70 35.03
CA LEU A 24 23.52 -15.16 33.97
C LEU A 24 23.20 -14.58 32.57
N PRO A 25 21.93 -14.43 32.14
CA PRO A 25 21.60 -13.79 30.86
C PRO A 25 22.14 -12.35 30.77
N THR A 26 22.04 -11.61 31.87
CA THR A 26 22.56 -10.24 31.98
C THR A 26 24.08 -10.22 31.81
N VAL A 27 24.79 -11.12 32.51
CA VAL A 27 26.26 -11.22 32.40
C VAL A 27 26.70 -11.60 30.99
N LEU A 28 26.04 -12.58 30.37
CA LEU A 28 26.36 -13.01 29.01
C LEU A 28 26.09 -11.91 27.97
N PHE A 29 25.00 -11.16 28.13
CA PHE A 29 24.67 -10.05 27.25
C PHE A 29 25.72 -8.94 27.33
N TYR A 30 26.06 -8.45 28.53
CA TYR A 30 27.07 -7.40 28.72
C TYR A 30 28.52 -7.88 28.52
N SER A 31 28.77 -9.19 28.41
CA SER A 31 30.09 -9.71 28.01
C SER A 31 30.38 -9.53 26.52
N LYS A 32 29.36 -9.23 25.71
CA LYS A 32 29.48 -8.96 24.28
C LYS A 32 29.87 -7.51 24.02
N PRO A 33 30.49 -7.22 22.87
CA PRO A 33 30.81 -5.85 22.48
C PRO A 33 29.55 -5.12 21.95
N LEU A 34 28.59 -4.85 22.83
CA LEU A 34 27.25 -4.34 22.48
C LEU A 34 27.26 -3.05 21.65
N ASN A 35 28.21 -2.15 21.94
CA ASN A 35 28.38 -0.88 21.25
C ASN A 35 29.25 -0.97 19.98
N GLU A 36 29.79 -2.14 19.65
CA GLU A 36 30.58 -2.31 18.43
C GLU A 36 29.69 -2.23 17.20
N ALA A 37 30.13 -1.47 16.20
CA ALA A 37 29.43 -1.33 14.93
C ALA A 37 29.47 -2.63 14.12
N ILE A 38 28.40 -2.91 13.37
CA ILE A 38 28.35 -4.11 12.52
C ILE A 38 29.33 -3.97 11.36
N GLY A 39 30.32 -4.86 11.35
CA GLY A 39 31.33 -4.98 10.30
C GLY A 39 30.94 -5.94 9.18
N GLU A 40 31.75 -5.97 8.12
CA GLU A 40 31.52 -6.78 6.91
C GLU A 40 31.28 -8.26 7.22
N LYS A 41 32.17 -8.89 8.02
CA LYS A 41 32.03 -10.31 8.38
C LYS A 41 30.69 -10.64 9.06
N GLN A 42 30.23 -9.75 9.94
CA GLN A 42 28.94 -9.93 10.62
C GLN A 42 27.79 -9.70 9.64
N ALA A 43 27.89 -8.70 8.76
CA ALA A 43 26.91 -8.46 7.70
C ALA A 43 26.79 -9.64 6.73
N THR A 44 27.89 -10.30 6.36
CA THR A 44 27.88 -11.52 5.54
C THR A 44 27.13 -12.65 6.23
N ALA A 45 27.38 -12.88 7.53
CA ALA A 45 26.63 -13.88 8.30
C ALA A 45 25.13 -13.55 8.37
N ILE A 46 24.77 -12.26 8.45
CA ILE A 46 23.37 -11.82 8.41
C ILE A 46 22.74 -12.09 7.03
N ALA A 47 23.48 -11.87 5.95
CA ALA A 47 23.04 -12.18 4.59
C ALA A 47 22.81 -13.69 4.40
N GLU A 48 23.73 -14.51 4.89
CA GLU A 48 23.61 -15.97 4.87
C GLU A 48 22.39 -16.43 5.68
N ASP A 49 22.20 -15.91 6.89
CA ASP A 49 21.04 -16.22 7.73
C ASP A 49 19.72 -15.81 7.04
N ALA A 50 19.69 -14.66 6.36
CA ALA A 50 18.53 -14.22 5.59
C ALA A 50 18.23 -15.17 4.42
N ALA A 51 19.25 -15.55 3.65
CA ALA A 51 19.13 -16.53 2.55
C ALA A 51 18.65 -17.91 3.06
N ILE A 52 19.20 -18.39 4.18
CA ILE A 52 18.78 -19.66 4.81
C ILE A 52 17.31 -19.62 5.19
N ARG A 53 16.80 -18.52 5.77
CA ARG A 53 15.38 -18.39 6.12
C ARG A 53 14.47 -18.41 4.91
N VAL A 54 14.85 -17.75 3.81
CA VAL A 54 14.09 -17.77 2.56
C VAL A 54 14.04 -19.20 2.00
N ASN A 55 15.19 -19.87 1.91
CA ASN A 55 15.25 -21.25 1.42
C ASN A 55 14.50 -22.23 2.33
N ALA A 56 14.50 -22.02 3.66
CA ALA A 56 13.78 -22.89 4.60
C ALA A 56 12.27 -22.99 4.31
N LEU A 57 11.68 -22.00 3.63
CA LEU A 57 10.28 -22.05 3.19
C LEU A 57 10.01 -23.18 2.18
N GLU A 58 11.04 -23.68 1.49
CA GLU A 58 10.94 -24.87 0.62
C GLU A 58 10.55 -26.10 1.42
N ASP A 59 11.34 -26.40 2.46
CA ASP A 59 11.12 -27.54 3.35
C ASP A 59 9.82 -27.39 4.14
N GLU A 60 9.48 -26.16 4.55
CA GLU A 60 8.23 -25.88 5.25
C GLU A 60 7.02 -26.11 4.35
N ALA A 61 7.06 -25.71 3.08
CA ALA A 61 6.00 -25.99 2.11
C ALA A 61 5.82 -27.50 1.88
N LEU A 62 6.91 -28.24 1.68
CA LEU A 62 6.89 -29.69 1.53
C LEU A 62 6.34 -30.38 2.78
N GLY A 63 6.75 -29.93 3.97
CA GLY A 63 6.25 -30.43 5.25
C GLY A 63 4.76 -30.14 5.45
N TRP A 64 4.32 -28.93 5.12
CA TRP A 64 2.93 -28.52 5.20
C TRP A 64 2.06 -29.39 4.28
N LEU A 65 2.46 -29.59 3.02
CA LEU A 65 1.74 -30.44 2.07
C LEU A 65 1.67 -31.91 2.53
N LYS A 66 2.73 -32.44 3.15
CA LYS A 66 2.69 -33.78 3.76
C LYS A 66 1.67 -33.86 4.90
N SER A 67 1.64 -32.85 5.78
CA SER A 67 0.66 -32.76 6.86
C SER A 67 -0.77 -32.63 6.33
N TYR A 68 -0.94 -31.88 5.24
CA TYR A 68 -2.23 -31.65 4.60
C TYR A 68 -2.78 -32.90 3.91
N ASN A 69 -1.94 -33.65 3.20
CA ASN A 69 -2.31 -34.98 2.68
C ASN A 69 -2.82 -35.91 3.79
N LYS A 70 -2.14 -35.92 4.94
CA LYS A 70 -2.56 -36.70 6.11
C LYS A 70 -3.89 -36.24 6.68
N LEU A 71 -4.17 -34.93 6.71
CA LEU A 71 -5.46 -34.38 7.13
C LEU A 71 -6.60 -34.83 6.22
N LEU A 72 -6.37 -34.81 4.90
CA LEU A 72 -7.32 -35.22 3.88
C LEU A 72 -7.48 -36.75 3.78
N GLY A 73 -6.63 -37.53 4.46
CA GLY A 73 -6.66 -39.00 4.41
C GLY A 73 -6.14 -39.59 3.10
N ILE A 74 -5.39 -38.83 2.32
CA ILE A 74 -4.82 -39.23 1.02
C ILE A 74 -3.31 -39.46 1.11
N LYS A 75 -2.76 -40.25 0.19
CA LYS A 75 -1.32 -40.59 0.19
C LYS A 75 -0.70 -40.28 -1.17
N ALA A 76 0.16 -39.25 -1.19
CA ALA A 76 0.99 -38.97 -2.35
C ALA A 76 2.09 -40.02 -2.52
N SER A 77 2.37 -40.43 -3.77
CA SER A 77 3.51 -41.26 -4.13
C SER A 77 4.80 -40.45 -4.20
N SER A 78 4.72 -39.18 -4.58
CA SER A 78 5.83 -38.23 -4.55
C SER A 78 5.35 -36.81 -4.26
N ILE A 79 6.15 -36.06 -3.49
CA ILE A 79 6.01 -34.61 -3.29
C ILE A 79 7.43 -34.06 -3.43
N ALA A 80 7.71 -33.32 -4.50
CA ALA A 80 9.04 -32.80 -4.78
C ALA A 80 8.95 -31.40 -5.40
N LEU A 81 9.94 -30.56 -5.09
CA LEU A 81 10.18 -29.31 -5.81
C LEU A 81 10.64 -29.61 -7.23
N ASP A 82 10.25 -28.76 -8.17
CA ASP A 82 10.80 -28.75 -9.51
C ASP A 82 12.27 -28.27 -9.44
N SER A 83 13.17 -28.99 -10.10
CA SER A 83 14.62 -28.70 -10.08
C SER A 83 14.98 -27.42 -10.83
N ASP A 84 14.19 -27.08 -11.84
CA ASP A 84 14.42 -25.95 -12.72
C ASP A 84 13.63 -24.72 -12.26
N ASN A 85 12.52 -24.93 -11.54
CA ASN A 85 11.73 -23.85 -10.96
C ASN A 85 11.37 -24.10 -9.47
N PRO A 86 12.10 -23.51 -8.49
CA PRO A 86 11.82 -23.71 -7.06
C PRO A 86 10.47 -23.13 -6.62
N GLU A 87 9.79 -22.36 -7.45
CA GLU A 87 8.42 -21.91 -7.21
C GLU A 87 7.41 -23.08 -7.25
N LEU A 88 7.71 -24.14 -8.00
CA LEU A 88 6.78 -25.22 -8.31
C LEU A 88 7.06 -26.47 -7.46
N ILE A 89 5.98 -27.06 -6.94
CA ILE A 89 5.99 -28.35 -6.26
C ILE A 89 5.08 -29.31 -7.03
N HIS A 90 5.63 -30.45 -7.44
CA HIS A 90 4.88 -31.51 -8.09
C HIS A 90 4.49 -32.59 -7.08
N ILE A 91 3.20 -32.88 -7.05
CA ILE A 91 2.60 -33.93 -6.23
C ILE A 91 2.03 -34.99 -7.15
N ARG A 92 2.42 -36.25 -6.96
CA ARG A 92 1.85 -37.37 -7.70
C ARG A 92 1.10 -38.29 -6.75
N TYR A 93 -0.03 -38.79 -7.20
CA TYR A 93 -0.85 -39.78 -6.50
C TYR A 93 -0.89 -41.09 -7.29
N GLU A 94 -1.18 -42.18 -6.59
CA GLU A 94 -1.50 -43.46 -7.26
C GLU A 94 -2.91 -43.43 -7.86
N LYS A 95 -3.84 -42.74 -7.20
CA LYS A 95 -5.25 -42.61 -7.58
C LYS A 95 -5.58 -41.19 -8.04
N GLU A 96 -6.39 -41.08 -9.10
CA GLU A 96 -6.89 -39.79 -9.59
C GLU A 96 -7.86 -39.13 -8.60
N GLU A 97 -8.62 -39.93 -7.84
CA GLU A 97 -9.54 -39.46 -6.81
C GLU A 97 -8.81 -38.64 -5.73
N ASP A 98 -7.65 -39.11 -5.28
CA ASP A 98 -6.83 -38.42 -4.28
C ASP A 98 -6.35 -37.05 -4.80
N ALA A 99 -5.95 -36.99 -6.07
CA ALA A 99 -5.58 -35.74 -6.74
C ALA A 99 -6.77 -34.76 -6.81
N LYS A 100 -7.99 -35.25 -7.11
CA LYS A 100 -9.21 -34.44 -7.12
C LYS A 100 -9.55 -33.89 -5.73
N ILE A 101 -9.36 -34.68 -4.67
CA ILE A 101 -9.57 -34.23 -3.28
C ILE A 101 -8.61 -33.08 -2.95
N LEU A 102 -7.32 -33.22 -3.29
CA LEU A 102 -6.36 -32.13 -3.08
C LEU A 102 -6.76 -30.88 -3.87
N ARG A 103 -7.10 -31.01 -5.15
CA ARG A 103 -7.50 -29.87 -6.01
C ARG A 103 -8.70 -29.12 -5.44
N LYS A 104 -9.65 -29.85 -4.85
CA LYS A 104 -10.86 -29.26 -4.26
C LYS A 104 -10.58 -28.44 -3.00
N HIS A 105 -9.67 -28.90 -2.13
CA HIS A 105 -9.51 -28.31 -0.80
C HIS A 105 -8.29 -27.38 -0.66
N LEU A 106 -7.22 -27.61 -1.43
CA LEU A 106 -5.98 -26.84 -1.31
C LEU A 106 -6.14 -25.33 -1.56
N PRO A 107 -6.92 -24.82 -2.53
CA PRO A 107 -6.99 -23.39 -2.79
C PRO A 107 -7.39 -22.57 -1.57
N ARG A 108 -8.38 -23.08 -0.81
CA ARG A 108 -8.82 -22.47 0.45
C ARG A 108 -7.74 -22.64 1.52
N ALA A 109 -7.30 -23.86 1.80
CA ALA A 109 -6.35 -24.13 2.87
C ALA A 109 -4.99 -23.44 2.70
N GLY A 110 -4.46 -23.40 1.47
CA GLY A 110 -3.20 -22.75 1.13
C GLY A 110 -3.24 -21.23 1.26
N SER A 111 -4.40 -20.61 1.01
CA SER A 111 -4.61 -19.16 1.21
C SER A 111 -4.74 -18.77 2.70
N LEU A 112 -5.13 -19.71 3.56
CA LEU A 112 -5.29 -19.48 5.00
C LEU A 112 -3.97 -19.56 5.78
N ILE A 113 -2.84 -19.87 5.12
CA ILE A 113 -1.52 -19.85 5.77
C ILE A 113 -1.22 -18.42 6.25
N PRO A 114 -1.00 -18.18 7.56
CA PRO A 114 -0.87 -16.83 8.11
C PRO A 114 0.28 -16.00 7.57
N PHE A 115 1.41 -16.65 7.27
CA PHE A 115 2.60 -16.00 6.75
C PHE A 115 2.55 -15.99 5.22
N VAL A 116 2.28 -14.81 4.65
CA VAL A 116 2.03 -14.64 3.20
C VAL A 116 3.11 -15.30 2.31
N PRO A 117 4.42 -15.17 2.57
CA PRO A 117 5.44 -15.83 1.75
C PRO A 117 5.38 -17.37 1.75
N ALA A 118 4.72 -17.98 2.74
CA ALA A 118 4.51 -19.43 2.85
C ALA A 118 3.16 -19.89 2.29
N GLN A 119 2.33 -18.99 1.76
CA GLN A 119 1.06 -19.37 1.12
C GLN A 119 1.29 -20.22 -0.12
N LEU A 120 0.32 -21.10 -0.39
CA LEU A 120 0.37 -22.06 -1.48
C LEU A 120 -0.87 -21.91 -2.36
N SER A 121 -0.69 -21.95 -3.68
CA SER A 121 -1.76 -21.92 -4.68
C SER A 121 -1.68 -23.13 -5.61
N LEU A 122 -2.79 -23.46 -6.27
CA LEU A 122 -2.77 -24.45 -7.35
C LEU A 122 -2.44 -23.76 -8.67
N ILE A 123 -1.69 -24.45 -9.53
CA ILE A 123 -1.58 -24.13 -10.95
C ILE A 123 -2.37 -25.19 -11.72
N GLU A 124 -3.35 -24.74 -12.49
CA GLU A 124 -3.99 -25.57 -13.51
C GLU A 124 -2.96 -25.84 -14.61
N SER A 125 -2.50 -27.09 -14.72
CA SER A 125 -1.48 -27.45 -15.70
C SER A 125 -2.09 -28.28 -16.83
N SER A 126 -1.89 -27.86 -18.07
CA SER A 126 -2.24 -28.62 -19.28
C SER A 126 -1.50 -29.96 -19.42
N GLN A 127 -0.48 -30.20 -18.58
CA GLN A 127 0.26 -31.46 -18.48
C GLN A 127 -0.38 -32.48 -17.50
N GLU A 128 -1.55 -32.20 -16.90
CA GLU A 128 -2.30 -33.16 -16.07
C GLU A 128 -2.96 -34.30 -16.90
N LEU A 129 -2.29 -34.80 -17.94
CA LEU A 129 -2.80 -35.83 -18.86
C LEU A 129 -3.14 -37.17 -18.17
N ASP A 130 -2.57 -37.47 -17.00
CA ASP A 130 -2.83 -38.69 -16.21
C ASP A 130 -3.81 -38.44 -15.03
N GLY A 131 -4.32 -37.22 -14.84
CA GLY A 131 -5.27 -36.84 -13.77
C GLY A 131 -4.74 -36.95 -12.32
N LYS A 132 -3.65 -37.69 -12.10
CA LYS A 132 -3.00 -38.05 -10.83
C LYS A 132 -1.91 -37.09 -10.37
N ALA A 133 -1.48 -36.16 -11.23
CA ALA A 133 -0.46 -35.18 -10.90
C ALA A 133 -1.13 -33.85 -10.56
N VAL A 134 -0.69 -33.21 -9.47
CA VAL A 134 -1.14 -31.88 -9.05
C VAL A 134 0.09 -31.00 -8.90
N THR A 135 0.06 -29.79 -9.46
CA THR A 135 1.14 -28.81 -9.31
C THR A 135 0.71 -27.70 -8.35
N VAL A 136 1.52 -27.48 -7.34
CA VAL A 136 1.34 -26.45 -6.31
C VAL A 136 2.41 -25.38 -6.52
N GLN A 137 2.04 -24.12 -6.33
CA GLN A 137 2.90 -22.96 -6.46
C GLN A 137 3.16 -22.32 -5.11
N ARG A 138 4.41 -21.90 -4.90
CA ARG A 138 4.89 -21.10 -3.76
C ARG A 138 4.90 -19.62 -4.13
N LYS A 139 4.83 -18.74 -3.14
CA LYS A 139 4.95 -17.28 -3.36
C LYS A 139 6.40 -16.79 -3.55
N VAL A 140 7.39 -17.57 -3.14
CA VAL A 140 8.81 -17.23 -3.28
C VAL A 140 9.38 -18.02 -4.46
N PRO A 141 9.74 -17.36 -5.58
CA PRO A 141 10.13 -18.04 -6.82
C PRO A 141 11.63 -18.32 -6.94
N ILE A 142 12.42 -17.99 -5.91
CA ILE A 142 13.89 -18.09 -5.96
C ILE A 142 14.45 -19.01 -4.88
N HIS A 143 15.59 -19.62 -5.21
CA HIS A 143 16.46 -20.32 -4.28
C HIS A 143 17.81 -19.59 -4.22
N PHE A 144 18.31 -19.30 -3.02
CA PHE A 144 19.61 -18.69 -2.83
C PHE A 144 20.69 -19.77 -2.66
N TYR A 145 21.52 -19.97 -3.69
CA TYR A 145 22.67 -20.84 -3.56
C TYR A 145 23.75 -20.19 -2.68
N PRO A 146 24.42 -20.93 -1.79
CA PRO A 146 25.42 -20.36 -0.87
C PRO A 146 26.53 -19.55 -1.56
N ASN A 147 26.94 -19.96 -2.77
CA ASN A 147 27.96 -19.28 -3.58
C ASN A 147 27.44 -18.06 -4.36
N GLU A 148 26.13 -17.78 -4.33
CA GLU A 148 25.48 -16.63 -4.99
C GLU A 148 25.00 -15.58 -3.98
N VAL A 149 25.03 -15.87 -2.68
CA VAL A 149 24.60 -14.94 -1.62
C VAL A 149 25.40 -13.65 -1.68
N GLU A 150 26.73 -13.72 -1.78
CA GLU A 150 27.61 -12.53 -1.87
C GLU A 150 27.40 -11.70 -3.14
N LYS A 151 26.82 -12.28 -4.20
CA LYS A 151 26.47 -11.52 -5.42
C LYS A 151 25.19 -10.72 -5.23
N THR A 152 24.25 -11.29 -4.45
CA THR A 152 22.96 -10.67 -4.18
C THR A 152 23.06 -9.64 -3.05
N PHE A 153 23.84 -9.95 -2.02
CA PHE A 153 23.97 -9.15 -0.81
C PHE A 153 25.37 -8.53 -0.72
N GLN A 154 25.43 -7.21 -0.61
CA GLN A 154 26.66 -6.44 -0.56
C GLN A 154 26.69 -5.57 0.70
N PHE A 155 27.82 -5.57 1.40
CA PHE A 155 28.03 -4.72 2.57
C PHE A 155 28.65 -3.38 2.16
N THR A 156 28.23 -2.30 2.81
CA THR A 156 28.94 -1.01 2.75
C THR A 156 28.89 -0.31 4.08
N LYS A 157 30.01 0.33 4.45
CA LYS A 157 29.98 1.40 5.44
C LYS A 157 29.43 2.66 4.78
N LYS A 158 28.87 3.58 5.57
CA LYS A 158 28.47 4.90 5.04
C LYS A 158 29.67 5.81 4.80
N ARG A 159 30.68 5.70 5.67
CA ARG A 159 31.94 6.44 5.57
C ARG A 159 33.13 5.49 5.50
N ASP A 160 34.14 5.88 4.74
CA ASP A 160 35.42 5.18 4.65
C ASP A 160 36.31 5.46 5.87
N SER A 161 37.51 4.87 5.90
CA SER A 161 38.47 5.05 6.99
C SER A 161 39.02 6.48 7.12
N GLN A 162 38.81 7.31 6.10
CA GLN A 162 39.23 8.72 6.06
C GLN A 162 38.07 9.67 6.44
N GLY A 163 36.88 9.14 6.71
CA GLY A 163 35.67 9.90 7.03
C GLY A 163 34.89 10.41 5.82
N ASN A 164 35.33 10.09 4.60
CA ASN A 164 34.63 10.45 3.37
C ASN A 164 33.44 9.50 3.15
N ILE A 165 32.46 9.94 2.38
CA ILE A 165 31.31 9.10 2.00
C ILE A 165 31.80 7.93 1.14
N ALA A 166 31.41 6.71 1.54
CA ALA A 166 31.83 5.50 0.84
C ALA A 166 31.23 5.47 -0.58
N PRO A 167 31.98 5.03 -1.60
CA PRO A 167 31.50 5.08 -2.99
C PRO A 167 30.20 4.32 -3.26
N PHE A 168 30.04 3.14 -2.65
CA PHE A 168 28.82 2.35 -2.85
C PHE A 168 27.62 2.95 -2.10
N TYR A 169 27.81 3.48 -0.89
CA TYR A 169 26.75 4.24 -0.20
C TYR A 169 26.32 5.47 -1.00
N HIS A 170 27.27 6.20 -1.57
CA HIS A 170 26.98 7.33 -2.45
C HIS A 170 26.17 6.91 -3.69
N GLN A 171 26.45 5.74 -4.27
CA GLN A 171 25.66 5.20 -5.39
C GLN A 171 24.20 4.92 -4.99
N ILE A 172 23.97 4.40 -3.78
CA ILE A 172 22.62 4.12 -3.26
C ILE A 172 21.85 5.42 -3.06
N VAL A 173 22.48 6.44 -2.45
CA VAL A 173 21.86 7.75 -2.30
C VAL A 173 21.60 8.41 -3.66
N ASN A 174 22.54 8.29 -4.60
CA ASN A 174 22.35 8.77 -5.97
C ASN A 174 21.16 8.12 -6.69
N ASP A 175 20.90 6.84 -6.44
CA ASP A 175 19.75 6.15 -6.97
C ASP A 175 18.42 6.75 -6.44
N ARG A 176 18.39 7.12 -5.16
CA ARG A 176 17.26 7.84 -4.55
C ARG A 176 17.08 9.23 -5.16
N LEU A 177 18.17 10.01 -5.25
CA LEU A 177 18.15 11.34 -5.88
C LEU A 177 17.68 11.31 -7.32
N LEU A 178 18.01 10.25 -8.05
CA LEU A 178 17.60 10.11 -9.44
C LEU A 178 16.08 10.06 -9.54
N GLN A 179 15.41 9.27 -8.70
CA GLN A 179 13.95 9.22 -8.70
C GLN A 179 13.30 10.49 -8.16
N ILE A 180 13.85 11.08 -7.08
CA ILE A 180 13.39 12.39 -6.58
C ILE A 180 13.52 13.45 -7.68
N GLY A 181 14.66 13.48 -8.38
CA GLY A 181 14.91 14.37 -9.50
C GLY A 181 13.93 14.17 -10.65
N LEU A 182 13.64 12.93 -11.02
CA LEU A 182 12.65 12.62 -12.06
C LEU A 182 11.24 13.04 -11.66
N ALA A 183 10.83 12.82 -10.40
CA ALA A 183 9.52 13.24 -9.90
C ALA A 183 9.36 14.79 -9.88
N VAL A 184 10.45 15.49 -9.59
CA VAL A 184 10.47 16.96 -9.50
C VAL A 184 10.60 17.64 -10.86
N GLY A 185 11.49 17.15 -11.73
CA GLY A 185 11.88 17.84 -12.97
C GLY A 185 11.77 17.00 -14.25
N GLY A 186 11.23 15.78 -14.18
CA GLY A 186 10.94 14.91 -15.31
C GLY A 186 9.70 15.33 -16.10
N ILE A 187 9.01 14.37 -16.69
CA ILE A 187 7.74 14.62 -17.39
C ILE A 187 6.71 15.06 -16.34
N SER A 188 6.06 16.20 -16.55
CA SER A 188 5.06 16.68 -15.59
C SER A 188 3.75 15.90 -15.71
N GLU A 189 3.02 15.78 -14.60
CA GLU A 189 1.70 15.16 -14.57
C GLU A 189 0.71 15.85 -15.53
N ASN A 190 0.67 17.19 -15.55
CA ASN A 190 -0.18 17.95 -16.49
C ASN A 190 0.13 17.64 -17.95
N ALA A 191 1.40 17.42 -18.29
CA ALA A 191 1.76 17.06 -19.65
C ALA A 191 1.35 15.63 -20.01
N GLN A 192 1.34 14.70 -19.05
CA GLN A 192 0.81 13.34 -19.25
C GLN A 192 -0.72 13.35 -19.42
N TYR A 193 -1.44 14.14 -18.61
CA TYR A 193 -2.88 14.34 -18.77
C TYR A 193 -3.21 14.97 -20.13
N LEU A 194 -2.45 15.98 -20.55
CA LEU A 194 -2.60 16.59 -21.86
C LEU A 194 -2.39 15.55 -22.98
N ASP A 195 -1.28 14.82 -22.93
CA ASP A 195 -0.96 13.80 -23.92
C ASP A 195 -2.06 12.74 -24.02
N THR A 196 -2.55 12.25 -22.88
CA THR A 196 -3.63 11.26 -22.80
C THR A 196 -4.94 11.80 -23.38
N ALA A 197 -5.32 13.04 -23.03
CA ALA A 197 -6.53 13.67 -23.53
C ALA A 197 -6.49 13.87 -25.06
N LEU A 198 -5.33 14.23 -25.61
CA LEU A 198 -5.16 14.47 -27.05
C LEU A 198 -5.09 13.18 -27.88
N HIS A 199 -4.67 12.05 -27.30
CA HIS A 199 -4.58 10.75 -28.00
C HIS A 199 -5.86 9.91 -27.96
N HIS A 200 -6.77 10.20 -27.03
CA HIS A 200 -8.04 9.47 -26.86
C HIS A 200 -9.28 10.33 -27.16
N LEU A 201 -9.19 11.20 -28.17
CA LEU A 201 -10.30 12.05 -28.60
C LEU A 201 -11.57 11.22 -28.81
N HIS A 202 -12.70 11.71 -28.28
CA HIS A 202 -14.03 11.07 -28.31
C HIS A 202 -14.24 9.86 -27.39
N ASN A 203 -13.31 9.57 -26.48
CA ASN A 203 -13.50 8.62 -25.38
C ASN A 203 -14.00 9.36 -24.12
N SER A 204 -14.93 8.79 -23.36
CA SER A 204 -15.39 9.35 -22.07
C SER A 204 -14.22 9.63 -21.11
N ARG A 205 -13.16 8.82 -21.18
CA ARG A 205 -11.92 9.02 -20.40
C ARG A 205 -11.20 10.32 -20.74
N SER A 206 -11.26 10.77 -22.01
CA SER A 206 -10.64 12.05 -22.40
C SER A 206 -11.32 13.23 -21.72
N GLU A 207 -12.64 13.15 -21.50
CA GLU A 207 -13.41 14.18 -20.81
C GLU A 207 -13.00 14.31 -19.34
N GLU A 208 -12.69 13.20 -18.67
CA GLU A 208 -12.18 13.19 -17.29
C GLU A 208 -10.84 13.95 -17.19
N PHE A 209 -9.89 13.68 -18.09
CA PHE A 209 -8.60 14.39 -18.11
C PHE A 209 -8.74 15.87 -18.46
N LEU A 210 -9.64 16.23 -19.38
CA LEU A 210 -9.94 17.63 -19.69
C LEU A 210 -10.54 18.37 -18.49
N GLN A 211 -11.38 17.69 -17.71
CA GLN A 211 -11.92 18.24 -16.47
C GLN A 211 -10.83 18.43 -15.40
N LEU A 212 -9.92 17.46 -15.22
CA LEU A 212 -8.76 17.59 -14.33
C LEU A 212 -7.86 18.76 -14.73
N LEU A 213 -7.49 18.85 -16.01
CA LEU A 213 -6.67 19.95 -16.54
C LEU A 213 -7.35 21.32 -16.31
N THR A 214 -8.66 21.41 -16.55
CA THR A 214 -9.45 22.63 -16.31
C THR A 214 -9.38 23.05 -14.83
N GLN A 215 -9.59 22.12 -13.91
CA GLN A 215 -9.56 22.38 -12.48
C GLN A 215 -8.16 22.81 -12.01
N ASN A 216 -7.12 22.16 -12.52
CA ASN A 216 -5.72 22.45 -12.26
C ASN A 216 -5.35 23.88 -12.66
N ILE A 217 -5.75 24.33 -13.85
CA ILE A 217 -5.54 25.71 -14.34
C ILE A 217 -6.22 26.73 -13.42
N LEU A 218 -7.49 26.50 -13.09
CA LEU A 218 -8.27 27.44 -12.29
C LEU A 218 -7.74 27.55 -10.86
N SER A 219 -7.29 26.44 -10.27
CA SER A 219 -6.76 26.43 -8.90
C SER A 219 -5.51 27.29 -8.78
N TYR A 220 -4.55 27.15 -9.69
CA TYR A 220 -3.35 27.98 -9.70
C TYR A 220 -3.64 29.44 -10.05
N ALA A 221 -4.54 29.70 -11.00
CA ALA A 221 -4.93 31.06 -11.36
C ALA A 221 -5.64 31.79 -10.20
N LYS A 222 -6.47 31.09 -9.42
CA LYS A 222 -7.15 31.64 -8.24
C LYS A 222 -6.17 31.99 -7.13
N VAL A 223 -5.18 31.13 -6.88
CA VAL A 223 -4.22 31.33 -5.78
C VAL A 223 -3.16 32.37 -6.12
N PHE A 224 -2.55 32.32 -7.31
CA PHE A 224 -1.40 33.16 -7.66
C PHE A 224 -1.72 34.30 -8.63
N GLY A 225 -2.91 34.31 -9.23
CA GLY A 225 -3.26 35.21 -10.34
C GLY A 225 -2.65 34.77 -11.68
N GLU A 226 -3.37 35.02 -12.78
CA GLU A 226 -3.01 34.55 -14.13
C GLU A 226 -1.64 35.04 -14.64
N ASN A 227 -1.18 36.19 -14.16
CA ASN A 227 0.01 36.87 -14.71
C ASN A 227 1.27 36.70 -13.85
N SER A 228 1.17 36.07 -12.68
CA SER A 228 2.31 35.92 -11.78
C SER A 228 3.41 35.03 -12.38
N PRO A 229 4.68 35.24 -12.01
CA PRO A 229 5.77 34.35 -12.41
C PRO A 229 5.52 32.88 -12.00
N ILE A 230 4.94 32.66 -10.82
CA ILE A 230 4.60 31.33 -10.29
C ILE A 230 3.56 30.65 -11.20
N ALA A 231 2.49 31.34 -11.57
CA ALA A 231 1.47 30.80 -12.48
C ALA A 231 2.05 30.51 -13.88
N LYS A 232 2.94 31.35 -14.40
CA LYS A 232 3.60 31.11 -15.69
C LYS A 232 4.52 29.88 -15.66
N ARG A 233 5.28 29.66 -14.58
CA ARG A 233 6.05 28.41 -14.38
C ARG A 233 5.10 27.21 -14.35
N TYR A 234 3.96 27.34 -13.68
CA TYR A 234 2.96 26.28 -13.65
C TYR A 234 2.37 25.97 -15.04
N TYR A 235 1.98 26.98 -15.82
CA TYR A 235 1.45 26.78 -17.17
C TYR A 235 2.46 26.09 -18.09
N ALA A 236 3.75 26.39 -17.94
CA ALA A 236 4.81 25.74 -18.70
C ALA A 236 4.83 24.20 -18.46
N THR A 237 4.38 23.71 -17.31
CA THR A 237 4.35 22.27 -17.01
C THR A 237 3.51 21.50 -18.03
N PHE A 238 2.46 22.07 -18.62
CA PHE A 238 1.55 21.39 -19.55
C PHE A 238 2.26 20.87 -20.82
N THR A 239 3.39 21.47 -21.21
CA THR A 239 4.20 21.02 -22.35
C THR A 239 5.59 20.52 -21.94
N GLN A 240 5.80 20.23 -20.66
CA GLN A 240 7.01 19.57 -20.14
C GLN A 240 6.94 18.06 -20.36
N ASN A 241 6.98 17.67 -21.63
CA ASN A 241 7.05 16.28 -22.10
C ASN A 241 7.94 16.24 -23.36
N LEU A 242 8.09 15.07 -23.99
CA LEU A 242 8.83 14.85 -25.22
C LEU A 242 8.07 15.34 -26.48
N ILE A 243 7.25 16.39 -26.35
CA ILE A 243 6.48 16.97 -27.45
C ILE A 243 7.39 17.90 -28.28
N GLU A 244 7.55 17.59 -29.56
CA GLU A 244 8.36 18.39 -30.49
C GLU A 244 7.69 19.74 -30.82
N ASN A 245 6.39 19.75 -31.15
CA ASN A 245 5.64 20.96 -31.46
C ASN A 245 4.72 21.39 -30.31
N LYS A 246 5.30 22.07 -29.32
CA LYS A 246 4.58 22.54 -28.12
C LYS A 246 3.45 23.51 -28.43
N LYS A 247 3.64 24.42 -29.40
CA LYS A 247 2.59 25.36 -29.81
C LYS A 247 1.39 24.63 -30.42
N GLY A 248 1.66 23.69 -31.33
CA GLY A 248 0.61 22.86 -31.93
C GLY A 248 -0.18 22.05 -30.90
N ALA A 249 0.48 21.52 -29.87
CA ALA A 249 -0.21 20.81 -28.78
C ALA A 249 -1.16 21.72 -27.98
N ILE A 250 -0.78 22.98 -27.74
CA ILE A 250 -1.66 23.96 -27.07
C ILE A 250 -2.80 24.42 -27.97
N ASP A 251 -2.55 24.62 -29.27
CA ASP A 251 -3.62 24.93 -30.22
C ASP A 251 -4.64 23.79 -30.29
N GLN A 252 -4.18 22.54 -30.26
CA GLN A 252 -5.03 21.36 -30.19
C GLN A 252 -5.81 21.30 -28.87
N LEU A 253 -5.17 21.57 -27.72
CA LEU A 253 -5.85 21.65 -26.42
C LEU A 253 -6.99 22.67 -26.44
N ILE A 254 -6.74 23.86 -27.01
CA ILE A 254 -7.75 24.92 -27.15
C ILE A 254 -8.96 24.40 -27.95
N SER A 255 -8.71 23.79 -29.11
CA SER A 255 -9.77 23.23 -29.95
C SER A 255 -10.55 22.10 -29.25
N THR A 256 -9.86 21.25 -28.48
CA THR A 256 -10.49 20.14 -27.75
C THR A 256 -11.34 20.65 -26.59
N LEU A 257 -10.86 21.64 -25.82
CA LEU A 257 -11.64 22.27 -24.74
C LEU A 257 -12.87 23.02 -25.28
N GLU A 258 -12.77 23.64 -26.46
CA GLU A 258 -13.92 24.25 -27.13
C GLU A 258 -14.99 23.22 -27.48
N THR A 259 -14.57 22.12 -28.11
CA THR A 259 -15.47 21.01 -28.46
C THR A 259 -16.14 20.44 -27.20
N TYR A 260 -15.36 20.24 -26.14
CA TYR A 260 -15.86 19.72 -24.87
C TYR A 260 -16.87 20.66 -24.20
N ARG A 261 -16.57 21.97 -24.17
CA ARG A 261 -17.52 22.99 -23.69
C ARG A 261 -18.82 22.95 -24.48
N ASP A 262 -18.73 22.86 -25.80
CA ASP A 262 -19.92 22.89 -26.67
C ASP A 262 -20.79 21.64 -26.47
N GLN A 263 -20.19 20.47 -26.21
CA GLN A 263 -20.91 19.26 -25.83
C GLN A 263 -21.66 19.43 -24.50
N ILE A 264 -21.00 19.97 -23.46
CA ILE A 264 -21.63 20.27 -22.16
C ILE A 264 -22.79 21.25 -22.33
N LYS A 265 -22.59 22.28 -23.15
CA LYS A 265 -23.60 23.30 -23.44
C LYS A 265 -24.84 22.71 -24.12
N LEU A 266 -24.66 21.79 -25.07
CA LEU A 266 -25.78 21.09 -25.72
C LEU A 266 -26.59 20.25 -24.72
N GLN A 267 -25.92 19.52 -23.82
CA GLN A 267 -26.58 18.76 -22.75
C GLN A 267 -27.36 19.67 -21.80
N ARG A 268 -26.77 20.81 -21.42
CA ARG A 268 -27.44 21.82 -20.59
C ARG A 268 -28.70 22.36 -21.25
N ILE A 269 -28.62 22.79 -22.52
CA ILE A 269 -29.76 23.35 -23.25
C ILE A 269 -30.91 22.33 -23.33
N ALA A 270 -30.61 21.05 -23.57
CA ALA A 270 -31.64 20.01 -23.60
C ALA A 270 -32.40 19.88 -22.26
N LEU A 271 -31.70 19.98 -21.12
CA LEU A 271 -32.33 19.98 -19.79
C LEU A 271 -33.08 21.29 -19.48
N GLU A 272 -32.58 22.44 -19.93
CA GLU A 272 -33.27 23.73 -19.78
C GLU A 272 -34.58 23.75 -20.58
N GLU A 273 -34.58 23.24 -21.81
CA GLU A 273 -35.79 23.10 -22.63
C GLU A 273 -36.80 22.13 -21.99
N ALA A 274 -36.33 21.04 -21.38
CA ALA A 274 -37.16 20.12 -20.64
C ALA A 274 -37.79 20.77 -19.40
N ASP A 275 -37.03 21.58 -18.65
CA ASP A 275 -37.53 22.36 -17.51
C ASP A 275 -38.63 23.34 -17.95
N VAL A 276 -38.36 24.12 -19.00
CA VAL A 276 -39.34 25.08 -19.55
C VAL A 276 -40.62 24.37 -20.00
N LYS A 277 -40.51 23.20 -20.65
CA LYS A 277 -41.64 22.40 -21.09
C LYS A 277 -42.44 21.82 -19.91
N LYS A 278 -41.78 21.30 -18.87
CA LYS A 278 -42.44 20.78 -17.67
C LYS A 278 -43.14 21.90 -16.89
N ARG A 279 -42.49 23.06 -16.72
CA ARG A 279 -43.08 24.26 -16.09
C ARG A 279 -44.29 24.76 -16.85
N GLY A 280 -44.24 24.75 -18.19
CA GLY A 280 -45.38 25.06 -19.06
C GLY A 280 -46.56 24.09 -18.90
N ALA A 281 -46.31 22.87 -18.44
CA ALA A 281 -47.33 21.85 -18.13
C ALA A 281 -47.74 21.82 -16.64
N GLY A 282 -47.29 22.76 -15.81
CA GLY A 282 -47.59 22.82 -14.38
C GLY A 282 -46.82 21.82 -13.51
N SER A 283 -45.74 21.25 -14.05
CA SER A 283 -44.84 20.31 -13.36
C SER A 283 -43.42 20.88 -13.27
N PHE A 284 -42.56 20.33 -12.42
CA PHE A 284 -41.16 20.75 -12.30
C PHE A 284 -40.25 19.59 -12.73
N LEU A 285 -38.97 19.89 -13.01
CA LEU A 285 -37.95 18.84 -13.11
C LEU A 285 -37.90 18.03 -11.80
N GLU A 286 -37.57 16.75 -11.92
CA GLU A 286 -37.28 15.94 -10.74
C GLU A 286 -36.01 16.46 -10.05
N ALA A 287 -35.88 16.21 -8.74
CA ALA A 287 -34.75 16.73 -7.96
C ALA A 287 -33.39 16.35 -8.55
N ASN A 288 -33.26 15.15 -9.14
CA ASN A 288 -32.04 14.69 -9.80
C ASN A 288 -31.75 15.45 -11.10
N GLU A 289 -32.77 15.69 -11.93
CA GLU A 289 -32.63 16.45 -13.19
C GLU A 289 -32.26 17.91 -12.91
N GLN A 290 -32.82 18.52 -11.86
CA GLN A 290 -32.47 19.87 -11.43
C GLN A 290 -31.02 19.95 -10.93
N GLN A 291 -30.58 18.98 -10.12
CA GLN A 291 -29.19 18.88 -9.68
C GLN A 291 -28.22 18.72 -10.86
N GLN A 292 -28.57 17.90 -11.85
CA GLN A 292 -27.79 17.71 -13.06
C GLN A 292 -27.69 18.99 -13.89
N LEU A 293 -28.78 19.75 -14.01
CA LEU A 293 -28.78 21.04 -14.70
C LEU A 293 -27.83 22.05 -14.06
N ASP A 294 -27.88 22.18 -12.73
CA ASP A 294 -27.00 23.11 -11.99
C ASP A 294 -25.53 22.66 -12.05
N PHE A 295 -25.28 21.36 -12.06
CA PHE A 295 -23.95 20.80 -12.26
C PHE A 295 -23.38 21.15 -13.65
N LEU A 296 -24.15 20.97 -14.73
CA LEU A 296 -23.72 21.29 -16.09
C LEU A 296 -23.43 22.78 -16.28
N LYS A 297 -24.23 23.67 -15.65
CA LYS A 297 -23.95 25.13 -15.63
C LYS A 297 -22.58 25.43 -15.04
N GLY A 298 -22.31 24.90 -13.84
CA GLY A 298 -21.02 25.09 -13.19
C GLY A 298 -19.86 24.48 -14.00
N LYS A 299 -20.10 23.36 -14.66
CA LYS A 299 -19.09 22.70 -15.53
C LYS A 299 -18.76 23.54 -16.76
N GLU A 300 -19.76 24.07 -17.46
CA GLU A 300 -19.57 24.95 -18.63
C GLU A 300 -18.78 26.22 -18.25
N GLU A 301 -19.11 26.85 -17.12
CA GLU A 301 -18.43 28.06 -16.64
C GLU A 301 -16.95 27.81 -16.33
N ARG A 302 -16.64 26.68 -15.67
CA ARG A 302 -15.26 26.29 -15.37
C ARG A 302 -14.44 26.06 -16.64
N VAL A 303 -14.96 25.27 -17.58
CA VAL A 303 -14.27 25.00 -18.86
C VAL A 303 -14.07 26.30 -19.64
N SER A 304 -15.08 27.17 -19.69
CA SER A 304 -14.99 28.48 -20.37
C SER A 304 -13.93 29.39 -19.73
N SER A 305 -13.85 29.41 -18.41
CA SER A 305 -12.86 30.19 -17.66
C SER A 305 -11.44 29.70 -17.90
N ALA A 306 -11.21 28.38 -17.81
CA ALA A 306 -9.89 27.80 -18.08
C ALA A 306 -9.47 28.00 -19.54
N LEU A 307 -10.38 27.79 -20.50
CA LEU A 307 -10.14 28.07 -21.91
C LEU A 307 -9.72 29.53 -22.16
N GLY A 308 -10.36 30.47 -21.45
CA GLY A 308 -9.99 31.89 -21.49
C GLY A 308 -8.55 32.13 -21.03
N ILE A 309 -8.11 31.48 -19.96
CA ILE A 309 -6.74 31.57 -19.43
C ILE A 309 -5.74 30.98 -20.43
N VAL A 310 -6.01 29.78 -20.95
CA VAL A 310 -5.13 29.10 -21.92
C VAL A 310 -4.92 29.98 -23.15
N ARG A 311 -5.99 30.60 -23.69
CA ARG A 311 -5.90 31.51 -24.84
C ARG A 311 -5.07 32.76 -24.53
N ARG A 312 -5.27 33.40 -23.36
CA ARG A 312 -4.51 34.60 -22.95
C ARG A 312 -3.04 34.31 -22.67
N GLN A 313 -2.74 33.12 -22.15
CA GLN A 313 -1.40 32.71 -21.71
C GLN A 313 -0.78 31.64 -22.61
N ALA A 314 -1.22 31.50 -23.86
CA ALA A 314 -0.81 30.41 -24.77
C ALA A 314 0.73 30.28 -24.89
N THR A 315 1.45 31.41 -24.90
CA THR A 315 2.92 31.44 -24.91
C THR A 315 3.53 30.80 -23.66
N ALA A 316 2.95 31.03 -22.48
CA ALA A 316 3.41 30.43 -21.23
C ALA A 316 3.14 28.92 -21.21
N PHE A 317 1.95 28.49 -21.66
CA PHE A 317 1.61 27.07 -21.80
C PHE A 317 2.54 26.32 -22.78
N ALA A 318 2.99 26.99 -23.84
CA ALA A 318 3.93 26.43 -24.82
C ALA A 318 5.42 26.53 -24.41
N SER A 319 5.71 27.08 -23.23
CA SER A 319 7.09 27.35 -22.77
C SER A 319 7.70 26.25 -21.89
N GLY A 320 7.10 25.06 -21.85
CA GLY A 320 7.58 23.96 -21.02
C GLY A 320 9.06 23.66 -21.21
N ALA A 321 9.77 23.39 -20.11
CA ALA A 321 11.16 22.99 -20.18
C ALA A 321 11.30 21.58 -20.79
N THR A 322 12.47 21.22 -21.29
CA THR A 322 12.76 19.82 -21.61
C THR A 322 12.83 19.02 -20.30
N PRO A 323 12.05 17.94 -20.16
CA PRO A 323 12.05 17.12 -18.95
C PRO A 323 13.44 16.53 -18.70
N TRP A 324 13.79 16.35 -17.43
CA TRP A 324 14.96 15.57 -17.06
C TRP A 324 14.77 14.10 -17.44
N THR A 325 15.90 13.49 -17.79
CA THR A 325 16.03 12.04 -18.00
C THR A 325 17.10 11.54 -17.04
N SER A 326 17.03 10.28 -16.65
CA SER A 326 17.96 9.58 -15.78
C SER A 326 19.40 9.78 -16.26
N THR A 327 19.67 9.72 -17.56
CA THR A 327 21.00 9.94 -18.14
C THR A 327 21.50 11.36 -17.89
N LYS A 328 20.66 12.38 -18.14
CA LYS A 328 21.03 13.78 -17.90
C LYS A 328 21.18 14.08 -16.41
N LEU A 329 20.29 13.52 -15.58
CA LEU A 329 20.36 13.65 -14.12
C LEU A 329 21.66 13.04 -13.59
N LYS A 330 21.99 11.80 -13.96
CA LYS A 330 23.25 11.13 -13.56
C LYS A 330 24.49 11.96 -13.89
N GLN A 331 24.50 12.63 -15.05
CA GLN A 331 25.61 13.52 -15.45
C GLN A 331 25.67 14.82 -14.63
N ASN A 332 24.51 15.31 -14.17
CA ASN A 332 24.39 16.53 -13.38
C ASN A 332 24.46 16.28 -11.86
N LEU A 333 24.46 15.02 -11.41
CA LEU A 333 24.62 14.71 -10.00
C LEU A 333 26.00 15.19 -9.54
N PRO A 334 26.06 15.97 -8.45
CA PRO A 334 27.30 16.54 -7.95
C PRO A 334 28.33 15.44 -7.67
N SER A 335 29.59 15.72 -7.99
CA SER A 335 30.71 14.86 -7.59
C SER A 335 30.82 14.85 -6.06
N MET A 336 31.52 13.87 -5.47
CA MET A 336 31.70 13.68 -4.00
C MET A 336 32.44 14.82 -3.25
N LYS A 337 32.33 16.09 -3.66
CA LYS A 337 33.02 17.23 -3.06
C LYS A 337 32.04 18.07 -2.25
N GLY A 338 32.28 18.15 -0.94
CA GLY A 338 31.52 18.98 0.00
C GLY A 338 30.49 18.20 0.82
N GLU A 339 30.20 18.71 2.01
CA GLU A 339 29.25 18.13 2.97
C GLU A 339 27.78 18.38 2.56
N ILE A 340 27.54 19.47 1.83
CA ILE A 340 26.23 19.84 1.30
C ILE A 340 26.34 19.92 -0.22
N GLN A 341 25.41 19.27 -0.90
CA GLN A 341 25.36 19.19 -2.36
C GLN A 341 23.98 19.62 -2.84
N SER A 342 23.88 20.47 -3.87
CA SER A 342 22.58 20.97 -4.34
C SER A 342 22.44 20.84 -5.85
N ILE A 343 21.25 20.42 -6.28
CA ILE A 343 20.85 20.29 -7.68
C ILE A 343 19.72 21.30 -7.94
N SER A 344 19.99 22.30 -8.76
CA SER A 344 18.99 23.30 -9.14
C SER A 344 17.98 22.70 -10.12
N VAL A 345 16.70 22.80 -9.79
CA VAL A 345 15.56 22.36 -10.63
C VAL A 345 15.23 23.40 -11.71
N GLN A 346 15.60 24.66 -11.49
CA GLN A 346 15.26 25.80 -12.37
C GLN A 346 13.71 25.90 -12.52
N ASP A 347 13.22 26.16 -13.72
CA ASP A 347 11.78 26.33 -14.00
C ASP A 347 11.04 25.00 -14.29
N ARG A 348 11.65 23.84 -14.01
CA ARG A 348 11.03 22.52 -14.24
C ARG A 348 10.01 22.11 -13.18
N SER A 349 10.00 22.79 -12.03
CA SER A 349 8.97 22.67 -11.02
C SER A 349 8.45 24.07 -10.68
N PRO A 350 7.11 24.25 -10.57
CA PRO A 350 6.52 25.53 -10.22
C PRO A 350 6.87 25.97 -8.79
N LEU A 351 7.03 25.00 -7.88
CA LEU A 351 7.17 25.23 -6.44
C LEU A 351 8.56 24.84 -5.91
N VAL A 352 9.21 23.81 -6.45
CA VAL A 352 10.53 23.36 -5.99
C VAL A 352 11.65 24.02 -6.79
N LYS A 353 12.58 24.64 -6.08
CA LYS A 353 13.76 25.33 -6.61
C LYS A 353 14.96 24.40 -6.75
N ALA A 354 15.24 23.61 -5.71
CA ALA A 354 16.44 22.79 -5.64
C ALA A 354 16.24 21.55 -4.77
N ILE A 355 17.05 20.53 -5.04
CA ILE A 355 17.19 19.33 -4.23
C ILE A 355 18.57 19.40 -3.58
N THR A 356 18.61 19.51 -2.25
CA THR A 356 19.85 19.70 -1.49
C THR A 356 20.08 18.54 -0.54
N ILE A 357 21.25 17.91 -0.59
CA ILE A 357 21.66 16.79 0.26
C ILE A 357 22.58 17.33 1.33
N ASP A 358 22.30 16.95 2.57
CA ASP A 358 23.18 17.13 3.70
C ASP A 358 23.72 15.76 4.14
N TRP A 359 24.99 15.49 3.81
CA TRP A 359 25.63 14.21 4.12
C TRP A 359 26.00 14.04 5.60
N ASN A 360 26.01 15.14 6.37
CA ASN A 360 26.31 15.11 7.80
C ASN A 360 25.07 14.84 8.62
N ASN A 361 23.95 15.47 8.26
CA ASN A 361 22.66 15.20 8.89
C ASN A 361 21.90 14.03 8.24
N GLU A 362 22.44 13.47 7.16
CA GLU A 362 21.86 12.36 6.41
C GLU A 362 20.43 12.64 5.96
N THR A 363 20.21 13.83 5.38
CA THR A 363 18.90 14.30 4.92
C THR A 363 18.95 14.89 3.53
N ILE A 364 17.88 14.70 2.75
CA ILE A 364 17.64 15.41 1.49
C ILE A 364 16.56 16.46 1.73
N HIS A 365 16.76 17.67 1.23
CA HIS A 365 15.85 18.81 1.34
C HIS A 365 15.33 19.20 -0.05
N LEU A 366 14.01 19.35 -0.16
CA LEU A 366 13.38 20.07 -1.25
C LEU A 366 13.21 21.53 -0.84
N GLU A 367 13.95 22.41 -1.51
CA GLU A 367 13.87 23.85 -1.30
C GLU A 367 12.75 24.45 -2.16
N VAL A 368 11.86 25.23 -1.55
CA VAL A 368 10.79 25.94 -2.24
C VAL A 368 11.35 27.24 -2.86
N HIS A 369 10.80 27.67 -4.02
CA HIS A 369 11.17 28.94 -4.63
C HIS A 369 10.93 30.13 -3.70
N GLN A 370 11.84 31.11 -3.75
CA GLN A 370 11.78 32.27 -2.85
C GLN A 370 10.53 33.13 -3.07
N ASP A 371 10.09 33.28 -4.32
CA ASP A 371 8.88 34.03 -4.66
C ASP A 371 7.60 33.39 -4.08
N VAL A 372 7.53 32.06 -4.02
CA VAL A 372 6.45 31.33 -3.33
C VAL A 372 6.49 31.58 -1.82
N LEU A 373 7.67 31.54 -1.21
CA LEU A 373 7.83 31.80 0.23
C LEU A 373 7.49 33.24 0.60
N ASP A 374 7.86 34.20 -0.25
CA ASP A 374 7.55 35.61 -0.04
C ASP A 374 6.05 35.86 -0.20
N TYR A 375 5.41 35.25 -1.20
CA TYR A 375 3.95 35.29 -1.38
C TYR A 375 3.21 34.67 -0.19
N LYS A 376 3.70 33.53 0.34
CA LYS A 376 3.15 32.91 1.55
C LYS A 376 3.19 33.86 2.75
N LYS A 377 4.31 34.58 2.94
CA LYS A 377 4.45 35.57 4.01
C LYS A 377 3.51 36.76 3.83
N GLU A 378 3.29 37.21 2.59
CA GLU A 378 2.39 38.32 2.26
C GLU A 378 0.93 37.96 2.56
N ILE A 379 0.48 36.78 2.13
CA ILE A 379 -0.86 36.25 2.42
C ILE A 379 -1.07 36.07 3.93
N ALA A 380 -0.09 35.50 4.63
CA ALA A 380 -0.18 35.31 6.08
C ALA A 380 -0.30 36.64 6.85
N ARG A 381 0.41 37.69 6.40
CA ARG A 381 0.29 39.05 6.99
C ARG A 381 -1.07 39.69 6.74
N SER A 382 -1.63 39.46 5.55
CA SER A 382 -2.94 40.01 5.17
C SER A 382 -4.13 39.21 5.71
N LYS A 383 -3.89 38.07 6.40
CA LYS A 383 -4.93 37.11 6.81
C LYS A 383 -5.87 36.75 5.66
N SER A 384 -5.31 36.63 4.46
CA SER A 384 -6.09 36.32 3.27
C SER A 384 -6.58 34.87 3.33
N TYR A 385 -7.81 34.65 2.87
CA TYR A 385 -8.43 33.32 2.73
C TYR A 385 -7.66 32.41 1.76
N LEU A 386 -6.69 32.95 1.00
CA LEU A 386 -5.84 32.20 0.08
C LEU A 386 -4.71 31.42 0.76
N SER A 387 -4.51 31.56 2.08
CA SER A 387 -3.46 30.82 2.81
C SER A 387 -3.65 29.31 2.70
N ASP A 388 -4.86 28.82 2.96
CA ASP A 388 -5.14 27.38 2.92
C ASP A 388 -5.07 26.81 1.50
N PRO A 389 -5.67 27.45 0.47
CA PRO A 389 -5.48 27.03 -0.92
C PRO A 389 -4.00 26.99 -1.36
N LEU A 390 -3.17 27.95 -0.92
CA LEU A 390 -1.74 27.96 -1.22
C LEU A 390 -1.03 26.76 -0.60
N ASP A 391 -1.26 26.51 0.69
CA ASP A 391 -0.68 25.37 1.40
C ASP A 391 -1.13 24.06 0.77
N GLN A 392 -2.37 23.98 0.30
CA GLN A 392 -2.88 22.82 -0.41
C GLN A 392 -2.16 22.55 -1.73
N LEU A 393 -1.87 23.58 -2.53
CA LEU A 393 -1.09 23.40 -3.76
C LEU A 393 0.32 22.89 -3.47
N VAL A 394 0.93 23.35 -2.38
CA VAL A 394 2.23 22.85 -1.92
C VAL A 394 2.14 21.39 -1.45
N PHE A 395 1.17 21.06 -0.60
CA PHE A 395 0.99 19.68 -0.11
C PHE A 395 0.69 18.70 -1.24
N ASN A 396 -0.13 19.09 -2.22
CA ASN A 396 -0.41 18.27 -3.38
C ASN A 396 0.85 17.97 -4.19
N GLU A 397 1.68 18.98 -4.46
CA GLU A 397 2.93 18.80 -5.21
C GLU A 397 3.95 17.94 -4.43
N ILE A 398 4.12 18.19 -3.13
CA ILE A 398 5.05 17.43 -2.28
C ILE A 398 4.58 15.97 -2.11
N ALA A 399 3.28 15.75 -1.92
CA ALA A 399 2.71 14.40 -1.85
C ALA A 399 2.86 13.66 -3.19
N ARG A 400 2.66 14.34 -4.33
CA ARG A 400 2.93 13.80 -5.67
C ARG A 400 4.38 13.34 -5.79
N ILE A 401 5.33 14.22 -5.46
CA ILE A 401 6.76 13.90 -5.49
C ILE A 401 7.07 12.71 -4.58
N GLY A 402 6.51 12.66 -3.37
CA GLY A 402 6.70 11.54 -2.44
C GLY A 402 6.17 10.21 -2.97
N ARG A 403 4.98 10.20 -3.59
CA ARG A 403 4.43 9.00 -4.22
C ARG A 403 5.26 8.54 -5.41
N GLU A 404 5.62 9.45 -6.31
CA GLU A 404 6.40 9.12 -7.51
C GLU A 404 7.82 8.64 -7.17
N ALA A 405 8.47 9.28 -6.19
CA ALA A 405 9.82 8.90 -5.75
C ALA A 405 9.83 7.71 -4.78
N GLY A 406 8.70 7.37 -4.14
CA GLY A 406 8.65 6.36 -3.09
C GLY A 406 9.34 6.80 -1.80
N GLU A 407 9.22 8.08 -1.46
CA GLU A 407 9.92 8.72 -0.33
C GLU A 407 8.92 9.40 0.62
N GLN A 408 9.27 9.44 1.91
CA GLN A 408 8.50 10.21 2.89
C GLN A 408 9.08 11.62 3.03
N LEU A 409 8.25 12.63 2.74
CA LEU A 409 8.62 14.04 2.86
C LEU A 409 7.93 14.67 4.06
N ASN A 410 8.73 15.20 4.99
CA ASN A 410 8.24 15.87 6.19
C ASN A 410 8.60 17.38 6.13
N PRO A 411 7.69 18.29 6.50
CA PRO A 411 7.97 19.72 6.54
C PRO A 411 9.05 20.04 7.59
N LYS A 412 10.09 20.78 7.19
CA LYS A 412 11.18 21.27 8.06
C LYS A 412 11.45 22.74 7.76
N GLY A 413 10.77 23.61 8.51
CA GLY A 413 10.83 25.06 8.27
C GLY A 413 10.22 25.44 6.91
N ASN A 414 11.03 26.07 6.04
CA ASN A 414 10.62 26.46 4.67
C ASN A 414 11.01 25.40 3.61
N THR A 415 11.38 24.19 4.03
CA THR A 415 11.81 23.09 3.16
C THR A 415 11.05 21.82 3.51
N PHE A 416 11.16 20.81 2.66
CA PHE A 416 10.67 19.46 2.95
C PHE A 416 11.85 18.50 3.03
N ALA A 417 11.96 17.76 4.11
CA ALA A 417 13.07 16.86 4.38
C ALA A 417 12.68 15.39 4.14
N ILE A 418 13.61 14.64 3.57
CA ILE A 418 13.61 13.19 3.44
C ILE A 418 14.78 12.69 4.29
N GLU A 419 14.51 11.72 5.16
CA GLU A 419 15.55 11.09 5.97
C GLU A 419 16.24 9.99 5.15
N LEU A 420 17.57 9.97 5.17
CA LEU A 420 18.33 8.91 4.51
C LEU A 420 18.37 7.62 5.32
N ASN A 421 18.07 7.69 6.63
CA ASN A 421 18.12 6.56 7.55
C ASN A 421 16.92 6.55 8.49
N HIS A 422 16.55 5.34 8.93
CA HIS A 422 15.51 5.12 9.92
C HIS A 422 16.06 4.83 11.31
N LEU A 423 17.27 4.27 11.40
CA LEU A 423 17.95 4.01 12.65
C LEU A 423 18.85 5.19 13.03
N THR A 424 18.75 5.61 14.29
CA THR A 424 19.65 6.61 14.86
C THR A 424 21.07 6.05 14.92
N ASN A 425 22.06 6.85 14.51
CA ASN A 425 23.47 6.47 14.50
C ASN A 425 23.79 5.22 13.64
N SER A 426 23.08 4.99 12.53
CA SER A 426 23.47 3.92 11.62
C SER A 426 24.83 4.21 10.97
N GLU A 427 25.74 3.23 10.97
CA GLU A 427 27.10 3.38 10.43
C GLU A 427 27.34 2.58 9.14
N SER A 428 26.58 1.52 8.93
CA SER A 428 26.74 0.58 7.83
C SER A 428 25.42 -0.02 7.36
N LEU A 429 25.44 -0.60 6.17
CA LEU A 429 24.28 -1.15 5.49
C LEU A 429 24.60 -2.54 4.91
N LEU A 430 23.60 -3.41 4.90
CA LEU A 430 23.54 -4.56 4.00
C LEU A 430 22.57 -4.24 2.85
N VAL A 431 23.00 -4.47 1.62
CA VAL A 431 22.29 -4.06 0.41
C VAL A 431 21.98 -5.30 -0.42
N MET A 432 20.71 -5.53 -0.73
CA MET A 432 20.25 -6.58 -1.63
C MET A 432 20.00 -6.01 -3.04
N ASP A 433 20.62 -6.59 -4.07
CA ASP A 433 20.39 -6.23 -5.48
C ASP A 433 19.14 -6.93 -6.04
N LEU A 434 18.08 -6.14 -6.26
CA LEU A 434 16.78 -6.61 -6.73
C LEU A 434 16.76 -6.85 -8.25
N SER A 435 17.71 -6.31 -9.02
CA SER A 435 17.77 -6.52 -10.47
C SER A 435 17.98 -8.00 -10.82
N SER A 436 18.84 -8.70 -10.09
CA SER A 436 19.06 -10.14 -10.30
C SER A 436 17.82 -11.00 -10.00
N ILE A 437 16.99 -10.55 -9.05
CA ILE A 437 15.76 -11.23 -8.66
C ILE A 437 14.71 -11.04 -9.77
N ALA A 438 14.56 -9.81 -10.26
CA ALA A 438 13.68 -9.51 -11.38
C ALA A 438 14.03 -10.36 -12.61
N GLN A 439 15.32 -10.52 -12.89
CA GLN A 439 15.81 -11.31 -14.01
C GLN A 439 15.38 -12.77 -13.93
N LYS A 440 15.66 -13.43 -12.80
CA LYS A 440 15.27 -14.83 -12.59
C LYS A 440 13.75 -15.00 -12.74
N GLN A 441 12.96 -14.05 -12.22
CA GLN A 441 11.52 -14.09 -12.34
C GLN A 441 11.01 -13.88 -13.78
N GLY A 442 11.63 -12.98 -14.54
CA GLY A 442 11.32 -12.78 -15.96
C GLY A 442 11.57 -14.04 -16.80
N GLU A 443 12.70 -14.70 -16.58
CA GLU A 443 13.08 -15.96 -17.25
C GLU A 443 12.09 -17.09 -16.91
N GLN A 444 11.74 -17.23 -15.63
CA GLN A 444 10.76 -18.22 -15.17
C GLN A 444 9.37 -17.96 -15.76
N LEU A 445 8.93 -16.71 -15.81
CA LEU A 445 7.65 -16.33 -16.40
C LEU A 445 7.61 -16.63 -17.90
N LEU A 446 8.70 -16.35 -18.62
CA LEU A 446 8.83 -16.68 -20.03
C LEU A 446 8.72 -18.19 -20.27
N HIS A 447 9.38 -19.00 -19.43
CA HIS A 447 9.29 -20.46 -19.47
C HIS A 447 7.87 -20.96 -19.13
N LEU A 448 7.23 -20.40 -18.11
CA LEU A 448 5.87 -20.73 -17.71
C LEU A 448 4.88 -20.51 -18.86
N ILE A 449 4.90 -19.33 -19.49
CA ILE A 449 3.98 -19.01 -20.60
C ILE A 449 4.22 -19.97 -21.76
N LYS A 450 5.49 -20.20 -22.16
CA LYS A 450 5.82 -21.08 -23.30
C LYS A 450 5.43 -22.54 -23.07
N THR A 451 5.46 -23.02 -21.83
CA THR A 451 5.17 -24.42 -21.51
C THR A 451 3.70 -24.68 -21.17
N LYS A 452 3.01 -23.73 -20.54
CA LYS A 452 1.65 -23.93 -20.02
C LYS A 452 0.56 -23.31 -20.89
N TRP A 453 0.82 -22.17 -21.53
CA TRP A 453 -0.14 -21.54 -22.42
C TRP A 453 -0.01 -22.10 -23.84
N LEU A 454 -0.83 -23.12 -24.13
CA LEU A 454 -0.87 -23.82 -25.42
C LEU A 454 -2.20 -23.53 -26.14
N PRO A 455 -2.37 -22.33 -26.72
CA PRO A 455 -3.64 -21.91 -27.30
C PRO A 455 -4.01 -22.73 -28.54
N THR A 456 -5.30 -22.95 -28.71
CA THR A 456 -5.89 -23.70 -29.84
C THR A 456 -6.22 -22.81 -31.03
N HIS A 457 -6.55 -21.54 -30.77
CA HIS A 457 -6.92 -20.53 -31.75
C HIS A 457 -5.76 -20.15 -32.67
N ALA A 458 -6.01 -20.07 -33.98
CA ALA A 458 -4.96 -19.83 -34.99
C ALA A 458 -4.18 -18.52 -34.78
N ASP A 459 -4.86 -17.46 -34.33
CA ASP A 459 -4.25 -16.15 -34.09
C ASP A 459 -3.43 -16.08 -32.79
N LEU A 460 -3.58 -17.04 -31.88
CA LEU A 460 -2.85 -17.07 -30.60
C LEU A 460 -1.73 -18.12 -30.57
N LYS A 461 -1.68 -19.02 -31.56
CA LYS A 461 -0.59 -20.02 -31.67
C LYS A 461 0.77 -19.33 -31.77
N SER A 462 1.80 -19.98 -31.25
CA SER A 462 3.16 -19.45 -31.16
C SER A 462 3.76 -19.00 -32.50
N GLN A 463 3.28 -19.51 -33.64
CA GLN A 463 3.69 -19.03 -34.97
C GLN A 463 3.10 -17.65 -35.32
N SER A 464 1.88 -17.36 -34.87
CA SER A 464 1.15 -16.12 -35.15
C SER A 464 1.29 -15.08 -34.03
N PHE A 465 1.39 -15.55 -32.78
CA PHE A 465 1.50 -14.76 -31.55
C PHE A 465 2.70 -15.24 -30.73
N PRO A 466 3.92 -14.93 -31.18
CA PRO A 466 5.14 -15.39 -30.52
C PRO A 466 5.31 -14.76 -29.13
N VAL A 467 6.05 -15.45 -28.26
CA VAL A 467 6.39 -15.02 -26.91
C VAL A 467 7.87 -14.67 -26.82
N TYR A 468 8.18 -13.42 -26.52
CA TYR A 468 9.54 -12.88 -26.45
C TYR A 468 9.84 -12.27 -25.08
N ASP A 469 11.11 -12.29 -24.69
CA ASP A 469 11.63 -11.30 -23.75
C ASP A 469 11.78 -9.94 -24.45
N TYR A 470 11.81 -8.88 -23.65
CA TYR A 470 11.84 -7.51 -24.17
C TYR A 470 13.09 -7.18 -25.01
N GLU A 471 14.26 -7.69 -24.62
CA GLU A 471 15.52 -7.43 -25.33
C GLU A 471 15.54 -8.09 -26.71
N THR A 472 15.00 -9.30 -26.82
CA THR A 472 14.79 -9.98 -28.11
C THR A 472 13.74 -9.23 -28.94
N PHE A 473 12.62 -8.83 -28.35
CA PHE A 473 11.55 -8.10 -29.03
C PHE A 473 12.03 -6.79 -29.66
N LYS A 474 12.86 -6.02 -28.93
CA LYS A 474 13.41 -4.74 -29.40
C LYS A 474 14.30 -4.87 -30.64
N LYS A 475 14.93 -6.03 -30.84
CA LYS A 475 15.80 -6.33 -32.00
C LYS A 475 15.01 -6.76 -33.24
N LEU A 476 13.71 -7.04 -33.11
CA LEU A 476 12.87 -7.45 -34.23
C LEU A 476 12.58 -6.29 -35.20
N PRO A 477 12.36 -6.57 -36.50
CA PRO A 477 11.89 -5.56 -37.44
C PRO A 477 10.52 -4.95 -37.04
N PRO A 478 10.22 -3.69 -37.38
CA PRO A 478 8.98 -3.00 -36.95
C PRO A 478 7.67 -3.69 -37.29
N HIS A 479 7.63 -4.51 -38.35
CA HIS A 479 6.43 -5.27 -38.72
C HIS A 479 6.16 -6.45 -37.79
N GLN A 480 7.19 -7.02 -37.16
CA GLN A 480 7.08 -8.11 -36.18
C GLN A 480 6.83 -7.59 -34.75
N GLN A 481 7.10 -6.31 -34.49
CA GLN A 481 6.84 -5.66 -33.20
C GLN A 481 5.36 -5.28 -32.96
N LYS A 482 4.45 -5.68 -33.84
CA LYS A 482 3.03 -5.31 -33.77
C LYS A 482 2.17 -6.29 -32.97
N ILE A 483 2.53 -7.57 -32.95
CA ILE A 483 1.71 -8.67 -32.42
C ILE A 483 2.62 -9.65 -31.67
N GLY A 484 2.19 -10.08 -30.48
CA GLY A 484 2.88 -11.08 -29.66
C GLY A 484 2.75 -10.84 -28.16
N LEU A 485 3.23 -11.77 -27.36
CA LEU A 485 3.42 -11.58 -25.91
C LEU A 485 4.86 -11.14 -25.63
N VAL A 486 5.03 -10.09 -24.86
CA VAL A 486 6.35 -9.57 -24.46
C VAL A 486 6.46 -9.58 -22.95
N VAL A 487 7.40 -10.36 -22.42
CA VAL A 487 7.79 -10.29 -21.00
C VAL A 487 8.76 -9.13 -20.83
N TYR A 488 8.41 -8.17 -19.99
CA TYR A 488 9.17 -6.95 -19.76
C TYR A 488 9.45 -6.73 -18.28
N THR A 489 10.73 -6.68 -17.95
CA THR A 489 11.30 -6.59 -16.60
C THR A 489 12.17 -5.33 -16.51
N PRO A 490 11.58 -4.16 -16.20
CA PRO A 490 12.28 -2.89 -16.33
C PRO A 490 13.47 -2.76 -15.36
N ALA A 491 13.45 -3.49 -14.25
CA ALA A 491 14.53 -3.58 -13.26
C ALA A 491 15.84 -4.16 -13.82
N GLU A 492 15.78 -4.98 -14.88
CA GLU A 492 16.97 -5.52 -15.55
C GLU A 492 17.70 -4.46 -16.38
N SER A 493 16.95 -3.50 -16.92
CA SER A 493 17.51 -2.48 -17.80
C SER A 493 18.17 -1.35 -17.00
N GLU A 494 19.37 -0.94 -17.42
CA GLU A 494 20.02 0.26 -16.86
C GLU A 494 19.32 1.56 -17.27
N GLY A 495 18.54 1.51 -18.36
CA GLY A 495 17.79 2.63 -18.91
C GLY A 495 16.54 3.02 -18.11
N GLU A 496 15.85 4.04 -18.60
CA GLU A 496 14.52 4.39 -18.08
C GLU A 496 13.51 3.33 -18.50
N PRO A 497 12.55 3.00 -17.61
CA PRO A 497 11.43 2.19 -18.05
C PRO A 497 10.66 2.94 -19.14
N LEU A 498 10.01 2.19 -20.04
CA LEU A 498 9.01 2.73 -20.96
C LEU A 498 7.99 3.59 -20.19
N SER A 499 7.49 4.65 -20.83
CA SER A 499 6.54 5.59 -20.22
C SER A 499 5.34 4.85 -19.62
N GLY A 500 5.09 5.09 -18.33
CA GLY A 500 4.03 4.49 -17.55
C GLY A 500 4.37 3.14 -16.90
N PHE A 501 5.52 2.53 -17.22
CA PHE A 501 6.00 1.30 -16.57
C PHE A 501 6.94 1.61 -15.41
N ARG A 502 6.97 0.74 -14.39
CA ARG A 502 7.74 0.92 -13.15
C ARG A 502 8.84 -0.14 -13.01
N LYS A 503 9.98 0.24 -12.44
CA LYS A 503 11.06 -0.72 -12.12
C LYS A 503 10.72 -1.66 -10.96
N SER A 504 9.72 -1.33 -10.14
CA SER A 504 9.23 -2.22 -9.08
C SER A 504 8.37 -3.39 -9.57
N SER A 505 8.01 -3.40 -10.85
CA SER A 505 7.01 -4.33 -11.38
C SER A 505 7.59 -5.20 -12.50
N VAL A 506 6.97 -6.37 -12.71
CA VAL A 506 7.21 -7.25 -13.86
C VAL A 506 5.95 -7.23 -14.74
N TYR A 507 6.14 -7.18 -16.07
CA TYR A 507 5.03 -7.03 -17.01
C TYR A 507 4.97 -8.14 -18.04
N VAL A 508 3.75 -8.49 -18.45
CA VAL A 508 3.48 -9.23 -19.70
C VAL A 508 2.59 -8.36 -20.58
N ILE A 509 3.10 -8.00 -21.76
CA ILE A 509 2.43 -7.09 -22.70
C ILE A 509 1.87 -7.94 -23.85
N ALA A 510 0.54 -8.03 -23.95
CA ALA A 510 -0.13 -8.62 -25.10
C ALA A 510 -0.31 -7.57 -26.20
N LYS A 511 0.67 -7.49 -27.11
CA LYS A 511 0.74 -6.50 -28.18
C LYS A 511 -0.37 -6.70 -29.21
N GLY A 512 -1.11 -5.64 -29.51
CA GLY A 512 -2.12 -5.60 -30.58
C GLY A 512 -3.36 -6.47 -30.35
N ILE A 513 -3.54 -7.01 -29.14
CA ILE A 513 -4.63 -7.93 -28.83
C ILE A 513 -6.02 -7.26 -28.95
N GLN A 514 -6.10 -5.95 -28.71
CA GLN A 514 -7.37 -5.21 -28.82
C GLN A 514 -7.88 -5.18 -30.26
N ASP A 515 -7.00 -5.10 -31.25
CA ASP A 515 -7.41 -5.16 -32.66
C ASP A 515 -7.99 -6.54 -33.02
N VAL A 516 -7.49 -7.61 -32.40
CA VAL A 516 -8.04 -8.97 -32.57
C VAL A 516 -9.40 -9.10 -31.89
N LEU A 517 -9.52 -8.61 -30.65
CA LEU A 517 -10.79 -8.57 -29.91
C LEU A 517 -11.87 -7.79 -30.66
N ASN A 518 -11.53 -6.63 -31.22
CA ASN A 518 -12.47 -5.80 -31.99
C ASN A 518 -13.00 -6.54 -33.22
N LYS A 519 -12.14 -7.23 -33.97
CA LYS A 519 -12.58 -8.04 -35.14
C LYS A 519 -13.52 -9.17 -34.74
N LEU A 520 -13.25 -9.82 -33.61
CA LEU A 520 -14.08 -10.92 -33.12
C LEU A 520 -15.40 -10.46 -32.48
N SER A 521 -15.47 -9.19 -32.06
CA SER A 521 -16.69 -8.59 -31.49
C SER A 521 -17.81 -8.38 -32.51
N GLU A 522 -17.49 -8.38 -33.82
CA GLU A 522 -18.48 -8.29 -34.90
C GLU A 522 -19.36 -9.55 -34.98
N ASN A 523 -18.86 -10.70 -34.52
CA ASN A 523 -19.62 -11.95 -34.45
C ASN A 523 -19.21 -12.79 -33.20
N PRO A 524 -19.70 -12.41 -32.00
CA PRO A 524 -19.26 -12.96 -30.73
C PRO A 524 -19.64 -14.43 -30.54
N ASP A 525 -20.66 -14.91 -31.26
CA ASP A 525 -21.14 -16.29 -31.14
C ASP A 525 -20.40 -17.30 -32.03
N SER A 526 -19.52 -16.82 -32.91
CA SER A 526 -18.74 -17.67 -33.80
C SER A 526 -17.84 -18.65 -33.01
N PRO A 527 -17.60 -19.88 -33.52
CA PRO A 527 -16.68 -20.83 -32.91
C PRO A 527 -15.27 -20.26 -32.73
N GLN A 528 -14.82 -19.42 -33.67
CA GLN A 528 -13.53 -18.73 -33.58
C GLN A 528 -13.50 -17.74 -32.41
N ALA A 529 -14.51 -16.88 -32.25
CA ALA A 529 -14.57 -15.92 -31.14
C ALA A 529 -14.62 -16.63 -29.79
N LYS A 530 -15.41 -17.71 -29.66
CA LYS A 530 -15.47 -18.53 -28.43
C LYS A 530 -14.13 -19.20 -28.11
N SER A 531 -13.45 -19.77 -29.12
CA SER A 531 -12.13 -20.38 -28.94
C SER A 531 -11.08 -19.35 -28.53
N PHE A 532 -11.06 -18.17 -29.15
CA PHE A 532 -10.15 -17.09 -28.78
C PHE A 532 -10.38 -16.60 -27.35
N ILE A 533 -11.64 -16.31 -26.98
CA ILE A 533 -11.99 -15.82 -25.64
C ILE A 533 -11.57 -16.85 -24.58
N ASN A 534 -11.78 -18.15 -24.85
CA ASN A 534 -11.34 -19.21 -23.94
C ASN A 534 -9.81 -19.24 -23.79
N ASP A 535 -9.06 -19.20 -24.89
CA ASP A 535 -7.59 -19.22 -24.85
C ASP A 535 -6.99 -17.97 -24.18
N PHE A 536 -7.59 -16.79 -24.41
CA PHE A 536 -7.17 -15.55 -23.76
C PHE A 536 -7.55 -15.51 -22.28
N ASN A 537 -8.73 -16.01 -21.91
CA ASN A 537 -9.10 -16.17 -20.51
C ASN A 537 -8.18 -17.16 -19.79
N HIS A 538 -7.73 -18.23 -20.46
CA HIS A 538 -6.75 -19.16 -19.91
C HIS A 538 -5.41 -18.46 -19.63
N LEU A 539 -4.92 -17.60 -20.54
CA LEU A 539 -3.76 -16.76 -20.27
C LEU A 539 -3.98 -15.84 -19.06
N ARG A 540 -5.14 -15.17 -19.00
CA ARG A 540 -5.47 -14.26 -17.90
C ARG A 540 -5.49 -14.99 -16.56
N LEU A 541 -6.13 -16.16 -16.49
CA LEU A 541 -6.17 -16.98 -15.28
C LEU A 541 -4.78 -17.49 -14.89
N LEU A 542 -3.99 -17.93 -15.87
CA LEU A 542 -2.60 -18.33 -15.64
C LEU A 542 -1.81 -17.19 -14.99
N LEU A 543 -1.83 -15.99 -15.58
CA LEU A 543 -1.10 -14.84 -15.05
C LEU A 543 -1.67 -14.33 -13.72
N GLN A 544 -3.00 -14.31 -13.56
CA GLN A 544 -3.65 -13.90 -12.32
C GLN A 544 -3.30 -14.80 -11.14
N ASN A 545 -3.23 -16.12 -11.37
CA ASN A 545 -2.77 -17.08 -10.34
C ASN A 545 -1.30 -16.84 -9.94
N ASN A 546 -0.51 -16.25 -10.85
CA ASN A 546 0.88 -15.83 -10.64
C ASN A 546 1.01 -14.40 -10.08
N GLY A 547 -0.08 -13.81 -9.58
CA GLY A 547 -0.05 -12.48 -8.95
C GLY A 547 -0.10 -11.29 -9.91
N PHE A 548 -0.39 -11.52 -11.19
CA PHE A 548 -0.53 -10.44 -12.17
C PHE A 548 -1.95 -9.87 -12.19
N SER A 549 -2.06 -8.56 -12.25
CA SER A 549 -3.30 -7.84 -12.53
C SER A 549 -3.34 -7.40 -13.99
N GLY A 550 -4.44 -7.70 -14.69
CA GLY A 550 -4.60 -7.38 -16.11
C GLY A 550 -5.43 -6.12 -16.34
N TYR A 551 -4.95 -5.21 -17.20
CA TYR A 551 -5.68 -3.99 -17.59
C TYR A 551 -5.39 -3.58 -19.05
N PRO A 552 -6.30 -2.85 -19.71
CA PRO A 552 -6.07 -2.35 -21.07
C PRO A 552 -4.94 -1.32 -21.12
N GLY A 553 -4.11 -1.35 -22.15
CA GLY A 553 -3.00 -0.42 -22.36
C GLY A 553 -3.43 1.01 -22.73
N ALA A 554 -4.73 1.24 -22.95
CA ALA A 554 -5.35 2.57 -23.01
C ALA A 554 -5.60 3.19 -21.62
N THR A 555 -4.97 2.64 -20.57
CA THR A 555 -5.09 3.14 -19.19
C THR A 555 -3.92 4.05 -18.85
N TYR A 556 -4.23 5.18 -18.23
CA TYR A 556 -3.23 6.10 -17.70
C TYR A 556 -2.39 5.38 -16.64
N PRO A 557 -1.05 5.51 -16.63
CA PRO A 557 -0.22 6.50 -17.35
C PRO A 557 0.50 6.01 -18.63
N LEU A 558 -0.01 4.99 -19.33
CA LEU A 558 0.69 4.42 -20.49
C LEU A 558 0.64 5.32 -21.74
N SER A 559 1.72 5.31 -22.53
CA SER A 559 1.78 6.07 -23.77
C SER A 559 0.85 5.51 -24.85
N GLY A 560 0.43 6.35 -25.80
CA GLY A 560 -0.47 5.98 -26.90
C GLY A 560 -0.02 4.78 -27.75
N SER A 561 1.29 4.45 -27.76
CA SER A 561 1.85 3.24 -28.38
C SER A 561 1.33 1.93 -27.80
N PHE A 562 0.76 1.95 -26.59
CA PHE A 562 0.19 0.79 -25.90
C PHE A 562 -1.35 0.77 -25.91
N SER A 563 -2.00 1.77 -26.54
CA SER A 563 -3.46 1.90 -26.56
C SER A 563 -4.22 0.67 -27.11
N LYS A 564 -3.55 -0.15 -27.92
CA LYS A 564 -4.10 -1.37 -28.53
C LYS A 564 -3.66 -2.67 -27.82
N ASP A 565 -2.93 -2.54 -26.73
CA ASP A 565 -2.35 -3.65 -26.00
C ASP A 565 -3.18 -3.99 -24.76
N PHE A 566 -2.95 -5.17 -24.21
CA PHE A 566 -3.43 -5.53 -22.88
C PHE A 566 -2.22 -5.84 -22.00
N ILE A 567 -2.17 -5.22 -20.82
CA ILE A 567 -1.01 -5.25 -19.92
C ILE A 567 -1.36 -6.11 -18.72
N PHE A 568 -0.47 -7.03 -18.37
CA PHE A 568 -0.48 -7.73 -17.11
C PHE A 568 0.69 -7.23 -16.28
N GLU A 569 0.43 -6.84 -15.03
CA GLU A 569 1.43 -6.29 -14.11
C GLU A 569 1.46 -7.07 -12.80
N ALA A 570 2.65 -7.51 -12.39
CA ALA A 570 2.94 -7.96 -11.03
C ALA A 570 3.73 -6.85 -10.32
N GLU A 571 3.07 -6.10 -9.46
CA GLU A 571 3.70 -5.03 -8.65
C GLU A 571 4.55 -5.62 -7.52
N ASP A 572 5.58 -4.88 -7.11
CA ASP A 572 6.47 -5.19 -5.99
C ASP A 572 6.93 -6.65 -5.95
N PHE A 573 7.51 -7.10 -7.07
CA PHE A 573 7.94 -8.48 -7.27
C PHE A 573 8.88 -9.02 -6.16
N TYR A 574 9.59 -8.12 -5.49
CA TYR A 574 10.53 -8.40 -4.39
C TYR A 574 9.86 -8.53 -3.02
N SER A 575 8.60 -8.12 -2.85
CA SER A 575 7.92 -8.00 -1.54
C SER A 575 7.87 -9.32 -0.76
N ALA A 576 7.52 -10.42 -1.44
CA ALA A 576 7.47 -11.76 -0.84
C ALA A 576 8.86 -12.24 -0.39
N ILE A 577 9.90 -11.92 -1.16
CA ILE A 577 11.29 -12.31 -0.87
C ILE A 577 11.81 -11.52 0.33
N ILE A 578 11.64 -10.19 0.33
CA ILE A 578 12.03 -9.35 1.47
C ILE A 578 11.30 -9.81 2.74
N SER A 579 9.99 -10.04 2.65
CA SER A 579 9.19 -10.53 3.79
C SER A 579 9.67 -11.91 4.27
N ALA A 580 10.07 -12.79 3.37
CA ALA A 580 10.62 -14.11 3.69
C ALA A 580 11.95 -14.03 4.46
N THR A 581 12.75 -12.98 4.26
CA THR A 581 13.96 -12.76 5.08
C THR A 581 13.64 -12.44 6.54
N ARG A 582 12.44 -11.93 6.83
CA ARG A 582 11.99 -11.37 8.13
C ARG A 582 12.83 -10.19 8.65
N GLU A 583 13.78 -9.71 7.87
CA GLU A 583 14.54 -8.48 8.15
C GLU A 583 13.74 -7.25 7.70
N ASP A 584 14.07 -6.08 8.24
CA ASP A 584 13.40 -4.82 7.90
C ASP A 584 14.10 -4.09 6.74
N PHE A 585 14.24 -4.75 5.60
CA PHE A 585 14.78 -4.11 4.40
C PHE A 585 13.85 -3.00 3.91
N LYS A 586 14.43 -1.85 3.59
CA LYS A 586 13.72 -0.72 2.95
C LYS A 586 14.08 -0.64 1.48
N VAL A 587 13.11 -0.29 0.65
CA VAL A 587 13.31 -0.16 -0.80
C VAL A 587 12.95 1.26 -1.20
N HIS A 588 13.92 1.99 -1.74
CA HIS A 588 13.80 3.38 -2.16
C HIS A 588 14.38 3.60 -3.55
N GLY A 589 14.31 4.83 -4.05
CA GLY A 589 14.88 5.20 -5.34
C GLY A 589 14.30 4.37 -6.48
N THR A 590 15.14 3.93 -7.40
CA THR A 590 14.72 3.19 -8.61
C THR A 590 14.23 1.78 -8.30
N ARG A 591 14.16 1.39 -7.02
CA ARG A 591 13.78 0.05 -6.56
C ARG A 591 14.76 -1.03 -7.02
N LYS A 592 16.00 -0.61 -7.32
CA LYS A 592 17.12 -1.49 -7.61
C LYS A 592 17.70 -2.13 -6.35
N PHE A 593 17.71 -1.41 -5.24
CA PHE A 593 18.33 -1.84 -4.00
C PHE A 593 17.31 -1.95 -2.87
N ALA A 594 17.41 -3.01 -2.08
CA ALA A 594 16.83 -3.08 -0.75
C ALA A 594 17.94 -2.91 0.30
N THR A 595 17.76 -2.01 1.25
CA THR A 595 18.78 -1.67 2.26
C THR A 595 18.33 -2.06 3.66
N LEU A 596 19.21 -2.74 4.39
CA LEU A 596 19.08 -3.03 5.81
C LEU A 596 20.15 -2.24 6.57
N GLU A 597 19.70 -1.34 7.44
CA GLU A 597 20.57 -0.48 8.24
C GLU A 597 21.13 -1.20 9.47
N PHE A 598 22.39 -0.91 9.80
CA PHE A 598 23.02 -1.37 11.04
C PHE A 598 23.54 -0.21 11.88
N THR A 599 23.35 -0.33 13.19
CA THR A 599 23.94 0.53 14.22
C THR A 599 25.04 -0.25 14.93
N ASN A 600 24.67 -1.16 15.84
CA ASN A 600 25.59 -1.89 16.70
C ASN A 600 25.12 -3.34 16.97
N VAL A 601 25.95 -4.10 17.70
CA VAL A 601 25.68 -5.49 18.08
C VAL A 601 24.43 -5.64 18.95
N GLU A 602 24.16 -4.68 19.84
CA GLU A 602 22.95 -4.69 20.67
C GLU A 602 21.69 -4.69 19.81
N GLN A 603 21.54 -3.69 18.93
CA GLN A 603 20.40 -3.58 18.01
C GLN A 603 20.23 -4.86 17.18
N ARG A 604 21.34 -5.47 16.74
CA ARG A 604 21.28 -6.72 15.98
C ARG A 604 20.76 -7.90 16.80
N ILE A 605 21.12 -7.99 18.08
CA ILE A 605 20.60 -9.03 18.99
C ILE A 605 19.09 -8.88 19.16
N LEU A 606 18.61 -7.64 19.37
CA LEU A 606 17.18 -7.33 19.50
C LEU A 606 16.41 -7.72 18.22
N ALA A 607 16.93 -7.34 17.05
CA ALA A 607 16.35 -7.69 15.75
C ALA A 607 16.23 -9.22 15.58
N LEU A 608 17.30 -9.96 15.87
CA LEU A 608 17.30 -11.42 15.75
C LEU A 608 16.32 -12.09 16.73
N ASN A 609 16.25 -11.58 17.97
CA ASN A 609 15.28 -12.06 18.96
C ASN A 609 13.84 -11.81 18.50
N LYS A 610 13.56 -10.66 17.88
CA LYS A 610 12.24 -10.33 17.31
C LYS A 610 11.87 -11.27 16.16
N ILE A 611 12.81 -11.57 15.26
CA ILE A 611 12.60 -12.51 14.15
C ILE A 611 12.23 -13.90 14.68
N GLU A 612 13.04 -14.47 15.57
CA GLU A 612 12.80 -15.81 16.11
C GLU A 612 11.50 -15.87 16.96
N THR A 613 11.08 -14.75 17.58
CA THR A 613 9.79 -14.66 18.28
C THR A 613 8.63 -14.74 17.30
N LYS A 614 8.67 -13.96 16.21
CA LYS A 614 7.63 -13.97 15.18
C LYS A 614 7.48 -15.36 14.55
N GLU A 615 8.59 -16.04 14.26
CA GLU A 615 8.55 -17.43 13.76
C GLU A 615 7.85 -18.38 14.74
N HIS A 616 8.05 -18.19 16.04
CA HIS A 616 7.37 -18.98 17.06
C HIS A 616 5.88 -18.61 17.20
N GLU A 617 5.54 -17.33 17.13
CA GLU A 617 4.15 -16.84 17.13
C GLU A 617 3.37 -17.41 15.95
N ASP A 618 3.97 -17.46 14.76
CA ASP A 618 3.36 -18.08 13.57
C ASP A 618 3.06 -19.57 13.80
N LEU A 619 3.97 -20.29 14.46
CA LEU A 619 3.77 -21.71 14.81
C LEU A 619 2.67 -21.90 15.86
N LEU A 620 2.57 -21.01 16.85
CA LEU A 620 1.50 -21.03 17.85
C LEU A 620 0.14 -20.72 17.21
N ARG A 621 0.09 -19.70 16.35
CA ARG A 621 -1.10 -19.34 15.59
C ARG A 621 -1.58 -20.51 14.75
N TRP A 622 -0.69 -21.19 14.03
CA TRP A 622 -1.03 -22.39 13.28
C TRP A 622 -1.63 -23.50 14.17
N ARG A 623 -1.06 -23.74 15.36
CA ARG A 623 -1.63 -24.70 16.32
C ARG A 623 -3.06 -24.33 16.74
N ASP A 624 -3.28 -23.07 17.08
CA ASP A 624 -4.55 -22.61 17.63
C ASP A 624 -5.63 -22.59 16.55
N GLU A 625 -5.28 -22.16 15.33
CA GLU A 625 -6.16 -22.22 14.17
C GLU A 625 -6.50 -23.68 13.79
N TYR A 626 -5.54 -24.62 13.87
CA TYR A 626 -5.81 -26.05 13.70
C TYR A 626 -6.82 -26.57 14.73
N GLN A 627 -6.61 -26.28 16.02
CA GLN A 627 -7.52 -26.73 17.08
C GLN A 627 -8.92 -26.14 16.92
N SER A 628 -9.00 -24.85 16.54
CA SER A 628 -10.26 -24.19 16.21
C SER A 628 -10.97 -24.88 15.06
N ALA A 629 -10.26 -25.18 13.96
CA ALA A 629 -10.80 -25.88 12.80
C ALA A 629 -11.36 -27.27 13.16
N GLN A 630 -10.70 -28.01 14.06
CA GLN A 630 -11.18 -29.33 14.50
C GLN A 630 -12.42 -29.29 15.41
N ALA A 631 -12.58 -28.21 16.18
CA ALA A 631 -13.69 -28.04 17.12
C ALA A 631 -14.98 -27.50 16.47
N ARG A 632 -14.92 -27.05 15.20
CA ARG A 632 -16.06 -26.44 14.52
C ARG A 632 -17.17 -27.45 14.17
N PRO A 633 -18.44 -27.04 14.25
CA PRO A 633 -19.58 -27.87 13.84
C PRO A 633 -19.65 -28.06 12.32
N GLU A 634 -19.11 -27.12 11.53
CA GLU A 634 -19.03 -27.22 10.08
C GLU A 634 -18.06 -28.32 9.62
N LEU A 635 -18.56 -29.26 8.82
CA LEU A 635 -17.77 -30.40 8.34
C LEU A 635 -16.60 -29.99 7.44
N HIS A 636 -16.76 -28.92 6.65
CA HIS A 636 -15.72 -28.47 5.72
C HIS A 636 -14.54 -27.78 6.42
N ALA A 637 -14.79 -27.09 7.54
CA ALA A 637 -13.76 -26.34 8.26
C ALA A 637 -12.65 -27.26 8.81
N LYS A 638 -12.95 -28.55 9.05
CA LYS A 638 -11.96 -29.54 9.52
C LYS A 638 -10.83 -29.79 8.53
N TYR A 639 -11.02 -29.44 7.25
CA TYR A 639 -10.05 -29.61 6.17
C TYR A 639 -9.31 -28.32 5.80
N ASP A 640 -9.57 -27.22 6.50
CA ASP A 640 -8.97 -25.91 6.18
C ASP A 640 -7.51 -25.84 6.63
N ILE A 641 -7.16 -26.48 7.75
CA ILE A 641 -5.87 -26.26 8.41
C ILE A 641 -5.28 -27.61 8.85
N PRO A 642 -4.06 -27.98 8.43
CA PRO A 642 -3.40 -29.20 8.88
C PRO A 642 -2.75 -29.03 10.25
N LYS A 643 -2.34 -30.15 10.84
CA LYS A 643 -1.57 -30.12 12.09
C LYS A 643 -0.18 -29.50 11.85
N PRO A 644 0.36 -28.70 12.79
CA PRO A 644 1.72 -28.17 12.69
C PRO A 644 2.79 -29.24 12.51
N ILE A 645 3.78 -28.96 11.65
CA ILE A 645 4.91 -29.87 11.36
C ILE A 645 5.94 -29.91 12.50
N LYS A 646 6.06 -28.82 13.26
CA LYS A 646 6.98 -28.66 14.39
C LYS A 646 6.18 -28.71 15.69
N ASN A 647 6.77 -29.26 16.74
CA ASN A 647 6.15 -29.24 18.07
C ASN A 647 6.36 -27.86 18.72
N PRO A 648 5.30 -27.12 19.06
CA PRO A 648 5.43 -25.79 19.67
C PRO A 648 6.18 -25.80 21.01
N LEU A 649 6.07 -26.85 21.81
CA LEU A 649 6.75 -26.92 23.11
C LEU A 649 8.28 -27.00 22.96
N TRP A 650 8.76 -27.87 22.07
CA TRP A 650 10.19 -28.01 21.80
C TRP A 650 10.76 -26.78 21.10
N SER A 651 10.00 -26.18 20.18
CA SER A 651 10.35 -24.91 19.55
C SER A 651 10.50 -23.79 20.59
N ASN A 652 9.53 -23.66 21.51
CA ASN A 652 9.59 -22.68 22.60
C ASN A 652 10.79 -22.91 23.53
N LEU A 653 11.07 -24.17 23.88
CA LEU A 653 12.22 -24.52 24.73
C LEU A 653 13.54 -24.14 24.05
N ALA A 654 13.71 -24.48 22.77
CA ALA A 654 14.89 -24.13 21.99
C ALA A 654 15.04 -22.61 21.84
N LEU A 655 13.96 -21.90 21.54
CA LEU A 655 13.93 -20.44 21.47
C LEU A 655 14.33 -19.81 22.81
N SER A 656 13.70 -20.25 23.90
CA SER A 656 13.96 -19.76 25.24
C SER A 656 15.43 -19.98 25.64
N ALA A 657 16.00 -21.14 25.30
CA ALA A 657 17.41 -21.43 25.55
C ALA A 657 18.33 -20.51 24.73
N ARG A 658 18.09 -20.36 23.41
CA ARG A 658 18.89 -19.47 22.55
C ARG A 658 18.86 -18.03 23.04
N LYS A 659 17.67 -17.49 23.30
CA LYS A 659 17.50 -16.13 23.84
C LYS A 659 18.17 -15.96 25.19
N TYR A 660 18.05 -16.94 26.08
CA TYR A 660 18.68 -16.91 27.39
C TYR A 660 20.21 -16.73 27.31
N PHE A 661 20.90 -17.43 26.39
CA PHE A 661 22.34 -17.28 26.20
C PHE A 661 22.73 -16.09 25.32
N ARG A 662 21.84 -15.66 24.41
CA ARG A 662 22.09 -14.50 23.54
C ARG A 662 21.89 -13.18 24.27
N GLY A 663 20.98 -13.15 25.23
CA GLY A 663 20.45 -11.95 25.87
C GLY A 663 18.96 -11.82 25.54
N ASP A 664 18.11 -12.09 26.52
CA ASP A 664 16.66 -11.95 26.42
C ASP A 664 16.24 -10.63 27.08
N GLU A 665 15.62 -9.73 26.33
CA GLU A 665 15.16 -8.40 26.79
C GLU A 665 14.34 -8.48 28.09
N ARG A 666 13.58 -9.57 28.28
CA ARG A 666 12.74 -9.75 29.47
C ARG A 666 13.51 -10.16 30.73
N LYS A 667 14.74 -10.64 30.59
CA LYS A 667 15.56 -11.19 31.69
C LYS A 667 16.84 -10.41 31.93
N ILE A 668 17.24 -9.57 30.99
CA ILE A 668 18.37 -8.66 31.16
C ILE A 668 17.95 -7.54 32.10
N LEU A 669 18.79 -7.25 33.09
CA LEU A 669 18.64 -6.06 33.91
C LEU A 669 19.17 -4.86 33.13
N HIS A 670 18.26 -3.99 32.69
CA HIS A 670 18.59 -2.69 32.11
C HIS A 670 18.78 -1.65 33.22
N TRP A 671 19.66 -0.67 32.99
CA TRP A 671 19.82 0.48 33.89
C TRP A 671 18.54 1.33 33.84
N GLY A 672 18.11 1.88 34.99
CA GLY A 672 16.81 2.57 35.10
C GLY A 672 16.67 3.79 34.18
N LEU A 673 15.42 4.11 33.84
CA LEU A 673 15.03 5.25 32.98
C LEU A 673 15.61 6.60 33.42
N ASP A 674 15.93 6.78 34.70
CA ASP A 674 16.58 7.98 35.23
C ASP A 674 17.99 8.21 34.67
N LEU A 675 18.62 7.16 34.12
CA LEU A 675 19.97 7.19 33.52
C LEU A 675 19.95 7.05 31.99
N SER A 676 18.90 6.46 31.41
CA SER A 676 18.76 6.20 29.96
C SER A 676 17.76 7.12 29.25
N GLY A 677 16.89 7.81 29.99
CA GLY A 677 15.82 8.68 29.47
C GLY A 677 14.60 7.90 28.92
N GLY A 678 13.39 8.45 29.09
CA GLY A 678 12.15 7.88 28.54
C GLY A 678 10.88 8.35 29.27
N LYS A 679 9.74 7.69 29.01
CA LYS A 679 8.44 7.99 29.64
C LYS A 679 7.89 6.77 30.35
N THR A 680 7.34 6.96 31.55
CA THR A 680 6.56 5.95 32.27
C THR A 680 5.07 6.31 32.21
N VAL A 681 4.23 5.36 31.81
CA VAL A 681 2.78 5.50 31.76
C VAL A 681 2.16 4.52 32.74
N GLN A 682 1.36 5.02 33.68
CA GLN A 682 0.57 4.18 34.57
C GLN A 682 -0.88 4.12 34.09
N ILE A 683 -1.36 2.91 33.85
CA ILE A 683 -2.71 2.62 33.40
C ILE A 683 -3.46 1.98 34.53
N GLN A 684 -4.63 2.52 34.83
CA GLN A 684 -5.59 1.88 35.71
C GLN A 684 -6.66 1.22 34.86
N LEU A 685 -6.78 -0.10 34.95
CA LEU A 685 -7.89 -0.80 34.32
C LEU A 685 -9.18 -0.47 35.07
N ARG A 686 -10.19 -0.04 34.33
CA ARG A 686 -11.52 0.22 34.84
C ARG A 686 -12.51 -0.72 34.17
N ASP A 687 -13.43 -1.26 34.96
CA ASP A 687 -14.55 -2.01 34.44
C ASP A 687 -15.53 -1.07 33.72
N SER A 688 -16.54 -1.64 33.07
CA SER A 688 -17.59 -0.90 32.37
C SER A 688 -18.43 0.03 33.27
N ASN A 689 -18.29 -0.08 34.59
CA ASN A 689 -18.93 0.79 35.59
C ASN A 689 -17.97 1.85 36.14
N ASN A 690 -16.81 2.04 35.49
CA ASN A 690 -15.76 2.97 35.88
C ASN A 690 -15.13 2.66 37.25
N LYS A 691 -15.28 1.42 37.76
CA LYS A 691 -14.61 0.95 38.98
C LYS A 691 -13.28 0.32 38.64
N VAL A 692 -12.32 0.48 39.53
CA VAL A 692 -10.97 -0.06 39.36
C VAL A 692 -11.03 -1.58 39.38
N VAL A 693 -10.49 -2.21 38.34
CA VAL A 693 -10.31 -3.66 38.28
C VAL A 693 -9.20 -4.03 39.25
N THR A 694 -9.51 -4.84 40.26
CA THR A 694 -8.56 -5.30 41.28
C THR A 694 -8.24 -6.78 41.17
N ASN A 695 -8.89 -7.49 40.23
CA ASN A 695 -8.69 -8.92 40.00
C ASN A 695 -7.42 -9.16 39.18
N ASP A 696 -6.52 -9.98 39.72
CA ASP A 696 -5.20 -10.26 39.15
C ASP A 696 -5.26 -10.95 37.78
N ALA A 697 -6.29 -11.77 37.52
CA ALA A 697 -6.46 -12.45 36.23
C ALA A 697 -6.86 -11.48 35.11
N ASP A 698 -7.79 -10.55 35.42
CA ASP A 698 -8.27 -9.54 34.47
C ASP A 698 -7.18 -8.49 34.20
N ILE A 699 -6.37 -8.17 35.23
CA ILE A 699 -5.20 -7.31 35.07
C ILE A 699 -4.15 -7.96 34.16
N LYS A 700 -3.86 -9.26 34.34
CA LYS A 700 -2.94 -10.00 33.47
C LYS A 700 -3.43 -10.08 32.02
N GLN A 701 -4.72 -10.31 31.80
CA GLN A 701 -5.31 -10.26 30.46
C GLN A 701 -5.13 -8.86 29.84
N GLY A 702 -5.39 -7.79 30.60
CA GLY A 702 -5.16 -6.42 30.13
C GLY A 702 -3.67 -6.13 29.83
N ILE A 703 -2.74 -6.69 30.61
CA ILE A 703 -1.29 -6.61 30.35
C ILE A 703 -0.95 -7.30 29.03
N ASP A 704 -1.44 -8.51 28.79
CA ASP A 704 -1.15 -9.28 27.57
C ASP A 704 -1.71 -8.57 26.31
N GLU A 705 -2.91 -7.99 26.43
CA GLU A 705 -3.49 -7.17 25.35
C GLU A 705 -2.70 -5.89 25.09
N LEU A 706 -2.29 -5.17 26.15
CA LEU A 706 -1.44 -3.97 26.03
C LEU A 706 -0.07 -4.32 25.43
N TYR A 707 0.53 -5.44 25.83
CA TYR A 707 1.80 -5.92 25.28
C TYR A 707 1.70 -6.20 23.78
N GLY A 708 0.65 -6.90 23.34
CA GLY A 708 0.40 -7.16 21.93
C GLY A 708 0.13 -5.88 21.10
N ARG A 709 -0.43 -4.84 21.72
CA ARG A 709 -0.71 -3.53 21.07
C ARG A 709 0.54 -2.69 20.93
N VAL A 710 1.32 -2.56 22.00
CA VAL A 710 2.56 -1.78 22.03
C VAL A 710 3.57 -2.31 21.01
N ASN A 711 3.72 -3.63 20.89
CA ASN A 711 4.59 -4.25 19.90
C ASN A 711 4.18 -3.97 18.43
N LYS A 712 2.88 -3.71 18.18
CA LYS A 712 2.38 -3.34 16.84
C LYS A 712 2.66 -1.88 16.47
N MET A 713 2.91 -1.02 17.46
CA MET A 713 3.21 0.40 17.24
C MET A 713 4.69 0.67 16.91
N GLY A 714 5.51 -0.37 16.74
CA GLY A 714 6.91 -0.22 16.33
C GLY A 714 7.83 0.33 17.41
N VAL A 715 7.32 0.59 18.62
CA VAL A 715 8.14 1.01 19.77
C VAL A 715 8.86 -0.23 20.31
N SER A 716 10.17 -0.28 20.12
CA SER A 716 11.03 -1.28 20.77
C SER A 716 11.19 -0.92 22.26
N GLU A 717 11.51 -1.93 23.08
CA GLU A 717 11.98 -1.77 24.47
C GLU A 717 10.93 -1.44 25.56
N VAL A 718 9.63 -1.69 25.31
CA VAL A 718 8.60 -1.37 26.31
C VAL A 718 8.54 -2.40 27.43
N THR A 719 8.80 -1.97 28.65
CA THR A 719 8.71 -2.82 29.84
C THR A 719 7.32 -2.66 30.47
N ILE A 720 6.55 -3.75 30.55
CA ILE A 720 5.23 -3.75 31.19
C ILE A 720 5.33 -4.49 32.52
N ARG A 721 4.97 -3.83 33.62
CA ARG A 721 4.92 -4.43 34.96
C ARG A 721 3.62 -4.09 35.66
N GLN A 722 3.18 -5.00 36.53
CA GLN A 722 2.03 -4.77 37.40
C GLN A 722 2.50 -4.13 38.72
N GLU A 723 1.89 -3.01 39.10
CA GLU A 723 2.09 -2.35 40.39
C GLU A 723 0.73 -2.26 41.12
N GLY A 724 0.41 -3.30 41.89
CA GLY A 724 -0.89 -3.41 42.56
C GLY A 724 -2.04 -3.62 41.57
N SER A 725 -3.00 -2.68 41.55
CA SER A 725 -4.12 -2.64 40.59
C SER A 725 -3.83 -1.85 39.32
N ASN A 726 -2.62 -1.29 39.20
CA ASN A 726 -2.21 -0.49 38.06
C ASN A 726 -1.20 -1.26 37.20
N ILE A 727 -1.20 -0.98 35.91
CA ILE A 727 -0.26 -1.48 34.92
C ILE A 727 0.70 -0.34 34.60
N THR A 728 1.99 -0.53 34.86
CA THR A 728 3.04 0.44 34.58
C THR A 728 3.76 0.03 33.30
N LEU A 729 3.84 0.95 32.34
CA LEU A 729 4.50 0.81 31.06
C LEU A 729 5.69 1.77 31.02
N ASP A 730 6.88 1.26 30.81
CA ASP A 730 8.10 2.05 30.63
C ASP A 730 8.50 2.03 29.18
N PHE A 731 8.62 3.21 28.58
CA PHE A 731 9.02 3.42 27.19
C PHE A 731 10.38 4.13 27.16
N PRO A 732 11.49 3.39 27.05
CA PRO A 732 12.80 3.98 26.77
C PRO A 732 12.72 4.71 25.42
N SER A 733 13.33 5.89 25.32
CA SER A 733 13.49 6.61 24.03
C SER A 733 12.22 7.18 23.36
N ALA A 734 11.01 6.96 23.88
CA ALA A 734 9.76 7.45 23.27
C ALA A 734 9.47 8.93 23.57
N GLN A 735 10.06 9.85 22.80
CA GLN A 735 9.86 11.29 23.00
C GLN A 735 8.52 11.81 22.40
N GLY A 736 7.95 11.14 21.39
CA GLY A 736 6.82 11.67 20.60
C GLY A 736 5.41 11.13 20.85
N LEU A 737 5.22 10.05 21.64
CA LEU A 737 3.90 9.41 21.82
C LEU A 737 3.20 9.89 23.11
N SER A 738 1.88 10.05 23.06
CA SER A 738 1.04 10.36 24.22
C SER A 738 0.51 9.07 24.87
N ALA A 739 0.23 9.11 26.18
CA ALA A 739 -0.39 7.98 26.89
C ALA A 739 -1.78 7.60 26.33
N ALA A 740 -2.47 8.53 25.66
CA ALA A 740 -3.78 8.27 25.07
C ALA A 740 -3.67 7.41 23.79
N ASP A 741 -2.64 7.64 22.97
CA ASP A 741 -2.37 6.86 21.76
C ASP A 741 -2.01 5.40 22.10
N LEU A 742 -1.42 5.20 23.28
CA LEU A 742 -0.95 3.92 23.77
C LEU A 742 -2.06 3.04 24.39
N VAL A 743 -3.24 3.61 24.70
CA VAL A 743 -4.28 2.98 25.55
C VAL A 743 -5.67 2.92 24.90
N LYS A 744 -5.84 3.45 23.68
CA LYS A 744 -7.15 3.53 23.02
C LYS A 744 -7.85 2.15 22.91
N ALA A 745 -9.08 2.06 23.40
CA ALA A 745 -9.88 0.84 23.39
C ALA A 745 -10.21 0.42 21.95
N SER A 746 -9.91 -0.83 21.57
CA SER A 746 -10.22 -1.37 20.26
C SER A 746 -11.68 -1.81 20.17
N SER A 747 -12.61 -0.86 20.08
CA SER A 747 -13.97 -1.14 19.63
C SER A 747 -14.00 -1.23 18.10
N MET A 748 -14.63 -2.29 17.58
CA MET A 748 -14.88 -2.44 16.14
C MET A 748 -16.24 -1.84 15.81
N TYR A 749 -16.31 -0.94 14.82
CA TYR A 749 -17.57 -0.36 14.35
C TYR A 749 -17.78 -0.68 12.87
N PHE A 750 -19.04 -0.96 12.51
CA PHE A 750 -19.48 -1.15 11.14
C PHE A 750 -20.20 0.12 10.70
N HIS A 751 -19.66 0.80 9.70
CA HIS A 751 -20.25 2.03 9.14
C HIS A 751 -20.89 1.76 7.79
N ILE A 752 -21.87 2.59 7.43
CA ILE A 752 -22.49 2.59 6.10
C ILE A 752 -21.83 3.67 5.25
N VAL A 753 -21.44 3.30 4.03
CA VAL A 753 -20.86 4.22 3.04
C VAL A 753 -21.94 5.16 2.54
N ASN A 754 -21.63 6.46 2.42
CA ASN A 754 -22.57 7.43 1.89
C ASN A 754 -22.56 7.38 0.35
N GLU A 755 -23.45 6.59 -0.27
CA GLU A 755 -23.49 6.31 -1.72
C GLU A 755 -23.47 7.56 -2.60
N LYS A 756 -24.10 8.67 -2.16
CA LYS A 756 -24.10 9.95 -2.88
C LYS A 756 -22.69 10.50 -3.08
N PHE A 757 -21.83 10.36 -2.06
CA PHE A 757 -20.46 10.88 -2.05
C PHE A 757 -19.45 9.73 -2.17
N THR A 758 -19.62 8.89 -3.19
CA THR A 758 -18.70 7.81 -3.54
C THR A 758 -18.12 8.00 -4.93
N ASN A 759 -17.03 7.28 -5.21
CA ASN A 759 -16.43 7.21 -6.54
C ASN A 759 -17.30 6.45 -7.56
N ASN A 760 -18.40 5.82 -7.13
CA ASN A 760 -19.36 5.15 -8.01
C ASN A 760 -20.45 6.10 -8.53
N ASN A 761 -20.55 7.31 -7.98
CA ASN A 761 -21.48 8.32 -8.48
C ASN A 761 -20.88 9.02 -9.70
N GLY A 762 -21.41 8.76 -10.89
CA GLY A 762 -20.86 9.29 -12.15
C GLY A 762 -20.70 10.82 -12.21
N ASP A 763 -21.56 11.58 -11.51
CA ASP A 763 -21.52 13.05 -11.54
C ASP A 763 -20.57 13.63 -10.49
N LEU A 764 -20.59 13.08 -9.26
CA LEU A 764 -19.82 13.61 -8.13
C LEU A 764 -18.46 12.94 -7.92
N ALA A 765 -18.21 11.78 -8.53
CA ALA A 765 -16.98 11.00 -8.33
C ALA A 765 -15.69 11.83 -8.51
N PRO A 766 -15.54 12.69 -9.55
CA PRO A 766 -14.33 13.50 -9.68
C PRO A 766 -14.12 14.48 -8.51
N ALA A 767 -15.20 15.08 -8.01
CA ALA A 767 -15.13 16.01 -6.88
C ALA A 767 -14.87 15.28 -5.55
N VAL A 768 -15.50 14.11 -5.35
CA VAL A 768 -15.28 13.24 -4.18
C VAL A 768 -13.82 12.79 -4.15
N HIS A 769 -13.33 12.25 -5.26
CA HIS A 769 -11.96 11.78 -5.38
C HIS A 769 -10.96 12.89 -5.11
N GLN A 770 -11.12 14.06 -5.73
CA GLN A 770 -10.20 15.17 -5.51
C GLN A 770 -10.22 15.67 -4.07
N PHE A 771 -11.40 15.80 -3.45
CA PHE A 771 -11.51 16.21 -2.05
C PHE A 771 -10.80 15.24 -1.11
N LEU A 772 -11.03 13.94 -1.26
CA LEU A 772 -10.38 12.92 -0.45
C LEU A 772 -8.87 12.84 -0.71
N GLN A 773 -8.46 13.03 -1.96
CA GLN A 773 -7.04 13.10 -2.34
C GLN A 773 -6.35 14.31 -1.69
N ASP A 774 -7.00 15.47 -1.67
CA ASP A 774 -6.50 16.70 -1.05
C ASP A 774 -6.29 16.50 0.45
N VAL A 775 -7.29 15.93 1.14
CA VAL A 775 -7.22 15.58 2.57
C VAL A 775 -6.09 14.59 2.84
N TRP A 776 -5.97 13.54 2.03
CA TRP A 776 -4.92 12.53 2.21
C TRP A 776 -3.53 13.09 1.95
N ASN A 777 -3.35 13.96 0.95
CA ASN A 777 -2.06 14.58 0.65
C ASN A 777 -1.58 15.44 1.83
N GLU A 778 -2.45 16.27 2.41
CA GLU A 778 -2.11 17.04 3.61
C GLU A 778 -1.77 16.12 4.79
N ALA A 779 -2.57 15.08 5.03
CA ALA A 779 -2.32 14.10 6.09
C ALA A 779 -0.98 13.38 5.91
N VAL A 780 -0.61 13.02 4.69
CA VAL A 780 0.66 12.36 4.38
C VAL A 780 1.85 13.30 4.62
N VAL A 781 1.80 14.52 4.11
CA VAL A 781 2.91 15.48 4.21
C VAL A 781 3.09 15.97 5.65
N THR A 782 1.99 16.23 6.37
CA THR A 782 2.06 16.66 7.78
C THR A 782 2.28 15.52 8.76
N ASN A 783 2.36 14.27 8.27
CA ASN A 783 2.44 13.04 9.07
C ASN A 783 1.29 12.90 10.09
N ARG A 784 0.08 13.30 9.68
CA ARG A 784 -1.16 13.29 10.47
C ARG A 784 -2.17 12.29 9.91
N LYS A 785 -1.76 11.02 9.83
CA LYS A 785 -2.52 9.93 9.19
C LYS A 785 -3.49 9.21 10.13
N ASP A 786 -3.58 9.63 11.39
CA ASP A 786 -4.56 9.09 12.33
C ASP A 786 -5.97 9.59 12.00
N ILE A 787 -6.99 8.80 12.35
CA ILE A 787 -8.39 9.06 11.99
C ILE A 787 -8.91 10.40 12.51
N GLU A 788 -8.45 10.85 13.67
CA GLU A 788 -8.91 12.10 14.29
C GLU A 788 -8.34 13.29 13.53
N SER A 789 -7.05 13.27 13.25
CA SER A 789 -6.41 14.27 12.41
C SER A 789 -7.00 14.31 11.00
N ILE A 790 -7.29 13.17 10.39
CA ILE A 790 -7.89 13.13 9.04
C ILE A 790 -9.27 13.78 9.04
N ASN A 791 -10.10 13.50 10.04
CA ASN A 791 -11.41 14.16 10.15
C ASN A 791 -11.27 15.66 10.44
N GLN A 792 -10.26 16.08 11.20
CA GLN A 792 -9.96 17.51 11.38
C GLN A 792 -9.54 18.19 10.08
N ILE A 793 -8.65 17.56 9.31
CA ILE A 793 -8.22 18.06 8.00
C ILE A 793 -9.43 18.14 7.06
N ALA A 794 -10.22 17.07 6.94
CA ALA A 794 -11.42 17.06 6.11
C ALA A 794 -12.45 18.13 6.51
N TRP A 795 -12.65 18.35 7.81
CA TRP A 795 -13.49 19.43 8.32
C TRP A 795 -12.97 20.80 7.86
N LYS A 796 -11.67 21.07 8.05
CA LYS A 796 -11.05 22.33 7.62
C LYS A 796 -11.16 22.52 6.11
N HIS A 797 -10.99 21.47 5.31
CA HIS A 797 -11.15 21.54 3.86
C HIS A 797 -12.56 21.92 3.42
N LEU A 798 -13.58 21.38 4.11
CA LEU A 798 -14.98 21.60 3.76
C LEU A 798 -15.51 22.94 4.27
N TYR A 799 -15.12 23.36 5.48
CA TYR A 799 -15.68 24.52 6.16
C TYR A 799 -14.72 25.73 6.26
N GLY A 800 -13.42 25.53 6.05
CA GLY A 800 -12.38 26.53 6.31
C GLY A 800 -12.12 26.70 7.81
N ASP A 801 -11.70 27.90 8.20
CA ASP A 801 -11.43 28.25 9.61
C ASP A 801 -12.71 28.61 10.40
N THR A 802 -13.90 28.55 9.78
CA THR A 802 -15.16 28.88 10.46
C THR A 802 -15.70 27.68 11.24
N MET A 803 -16.13 27.92 12.48
CA MET A 803 -16.91 26.92 13.23
C MET A 803 -18.40 26.95 12.86
N ASP A 804 -18.84 28.00 12.16
CA ASP A 804 -20.18 28.11 11.62
C ASP A 804 -20.28 27.35 10.28
N VAL A 805 -21.12 26.32 10.26
CA VAL A 805 -21.39 25.46 9.12
C VAL A 805 -22.07 26.24 7.99
N GLU A 806 -22.83 27.30 8.30
CA GLU A 806 -23.54 28.09 7.28
C GLU A 806 -22.64 29.12 6.57
N MET A 807 -21.54 29.54 7.22
CA MET A 807 -20.55 30.45 6.66
C MET A 807 -19.31 29.74 6.10
N ALA A 808 -19.46 28.47 5.71
CA ALA A 808 -18.38 27.64 5.19
C ALA A 808 -17.57 28.34 4.09
N GLN A 809 -16.25 28.27 4.21
CA GLN A 809 -15.30 28.69 3.17
C GLN A 809 -14.47 27.48 2.69
N PRO A 810 -15.02 26.67 1.78
CA PRO A 810 -14.32 25.50 1.27
C PRO A 810 -12.99 25.85 0.61
N VAL A 811 -11.95 25.07 0.94
CA VAL A 811 -10.56 25.33 0.52
C VAL A 811 -10.37 25.12 -0.99
N SER A 812 -10.99 24.07 -1.55
CA SER A 812 -10.89 23.72 -2.96
C SER A 812 -12.24 23.79 -3.69
N GLU A 813 -12.21 23.86 -5.03
CA GLU A 813 -13.44 23.84 -5.85
C GLU A 813 -14.17 22.48 -5.73
N ALA A 814 -13.44 21.40 -5.47
CA ALA A 814 -14.03 20.10 -5.16
C ALA A 814 -14.82 20.16 -3.84
N ALA A 815 -14.22 20.69 -2.77
CA ALA A 815 -14.90 20.88 -1.49
C ALA A 815 -16.14 21.78 -1.63
N LYS A 816 -16.05 22.87 -2.41
CA LYS A 816 -17.18 23.75 -2.70
C LYS A 816 -18.32 23.03 -3.42
N THR A 817 -17.99 22.19 -4.40
CA THR A 817 -18.97 21.37 -5.12
C THR A 817 -19.66 20.42 -4.14
N LEU A 818 -18.91 19.68 -3.32
CA LEU A 818 -19.48 18.73 -2.35
C LEU A 818 -20.36 19.42 -1.29
N TYR A 819 -19.90 20.56 -0.76
CA TYR A 819 -20.67 21.36 0.19
C TYR A 819 -22.00 21.84 -0.41
N SER A 820 -22.00 22.34 -1.65
CA SER A 820 -23.21 22.77 -2.37
C SER A 820 -24.17 21.62 -2.67
N GLN A 821 -23.63 20.41 -2.82
CA GLN A 821 -24.40 19.17 -3.03
C GLN A 821 -24.87 18.54 -1.71
N GLY A 822 -24.64 19.19 -0.57
CA GLY A 822 -25.18 18.81 0.73
C GLY A 822 -24.27 17.93 1.58
N LEU A 823 -22.98 17.80 1.26
CA LEU A 823 -22.05 17.10 2.14
C LEU A 823 -21.91 17.88 3.45
N ARG A 824 -22.12 17.20 4.57
CA ARG A 824 -21.88 17.73 5.92
C ARG A 824 -21.04 16.72 6.69
N LEU A 825 -19.97 17.19 7.34
CA LEU A 825 -19.10 16.36 8.17
C LEU A 825 -19.42 16.56 9.65
N SER A 826 -19.06 15.61 10.52
CA SER A 826 -19.18 15.76 11.97
C SER A 826 -18.06 16.62 12.54
N SER A 827 -18.38 17.42 13.55
CA SER A 827 -17.39 18.24 14.24
C SER A 827 -16.33 17.34 14.87
N PRO A 828 -15.03 17.61 14.69
CA PRO A 828 -13.97 16.85 15.34
C PRO A 828 -14.03 16.88 16.89
N GLN A 829 -14.79 17.82 17.45
CA GLN A 829 -15.00 17.95 18.91
C GLN A 829 -16.14 17.06 19.41
N ASP A 830 -17.06 16.63 18.53
CA ASP A 830 -18.18 15.76 18.87
C ASP A 830 -17.78 14.29 18.68
N GLN A 831 -17.28 13.66 19.75
CA GLN A 831 -16.88 12.25 19.74
C GLN A 831 -18.05 11.27 19.98
N GLY A 832 -19.29 11.73 19.93
CA GLY A 832 -20.46 10.90 20.19
C GLY A 832 -20.66 9.81 19.13
N SER A 833 -20.38 8.56 19.48
CA SER A 833 -20.74 7.40 18.65
C SER A 833 -22.18 6.96 18.96
N SER A 834 -23.07 7.05 17.98
CA SER A 834 -24.46 6.58 18.11
C SER A 834 -24.77 5.51 17.04
N SER A 835 -25.57 4.52 17.43
CA SER A 835 -26.10 3.50 16.53
C SER A 835 -27.41 3.90 15.84
N GLN A 836 -28.02 5.02 16.26
CA GLN A 836 -29.27 5.50 15.70
C GLN A 836 -29.09 5.91 14.23
N PHE A 837 -30.11 5.64 13.42
CA PHE A 837 -30.15 6.04 12.03
C PHE A 837 -30.05 7.57 11.88
N ASN A 838 -29.04 8.05 11.15
CA ASN A 838 -28.85 9.45 10.79
C ASN A 838 -28.07 9.52 9.47
N ASP A 839 -28.70 10.05 8.43
CA ASP A 839 -28.15 10.22 7.09
C ASP A 839 -27.67 11.65 6.79
N SER A 840 -27.81 12.57 7.74
CA SER A 840 -27.51 14.00 7.56
C SER A 840 -26.04 14.37 7.76
N ILE A 841 -25.29 13.57 8.54
CA ILE A 841 -23.89 13.87 8.91
C ILE A 841 -22.99 12.70 8.56
N SER A 842 -21.91 13.00 7.86
CA SER A 842 -20.88 12.04 7.45
C SER A 842 -19.58 12.24 8.24
N LYS A 843 -18.65 11.30 8.11
CA LYS A 843 -17.26 11.40 8.56
C LYS A 843 -16.35 10.69 7.56
N ILE A 844 -15.06 10.90 7.67
CA ILE A 844 -14.07 10.21 6.87
C ILE A 844 -13.64 8.93 7.59
N ALA A 845 -13.60 7.81 6.87
CA ALA A 845 -13.02 6.56 7.29
C ALA A 845 -11.82 6.18 6.40
N ILE A 846 -11.00 5.24 6.87
CA ILE A 846 -9.72 4.87 6.23
C ILE A 846 -9.73 3.36 5.97
N TYR A 847 -9.49 2.95 4.73
CA TYR A 847 -9.17 1.57 4.36
C TYR A 847 -7.87 1.13 5.03
N ARG A 848 -7.80 -0.14 5.41
CA ARG A 848 -6.53 -0.73 5.86
C ARG A 848 -5.69 -1.12 4.65
N GLY A 849 -4.37 -1.07 4.83
CA GLY A 849 -3.38 -1.42 3.81
C GLY A 849 -2.56 -0.22 3.37
N ASP A 850 -1.53 -0.47 2.57
CA ASP A 850 -0.50 0.51 2.23
C ASP A 850 -0.39 0.80 0.73
N ASN A 851 -1.17 0.10 -0.11
CA ASN A 851 -1.06 0.17 -1.56
C ASN A 851 -2.41 0.29 -2.28
N TYR A 852 -2.34 0.57 -3.59
CA TYR A 852 -3.48 0.75 -4.48
C TYR A 852 -4.41 -0.46 -4.56
N ALA A 853 -3.85 -1.68 -4.54
CA ALA A 853 -4.63 -2.91 -4.57
C ALA A 853 -5.45 -3.11 -3.28
N ASP A 854 -4.83 -2.85 -2.11
CA ASP A 854 -5.49 -2.88 -0.80
C ASP A 854 -6.60 -1.82 -0.70
N TRP A 855 -6.44 -0.69 -1.39
CA TRP A 855 -7.41 0.40 -1.42
C TRP A 855 -8.46 0.26 -2.53
N HIS A 856 -8.59 -0.94 -3.11
CA HIS A 856 -9.57 -1.27 -4.15
C HIS A 856 -9.45 -0.39 -5.40
N GLY A 857 -8.21 -0.09 -5.79
CA GLY A 857 -7.93 0.71 -6.98
C GLY A 857 -8.10 2.21 -6.77
N GLN A 858 -8.00 2.70 -5.53
CA GLN A 858 -7.97 4.12 -5.21
C GLN A 858 -6.54 4.59 -4.94
N THR A 859 -6.23 5.84 -5.27
CA THR A 859 -4.93 6.47 -4.98
C THR A 859 -4.80 6.96 -3.54
N HIS A 860 -5.88 6.86 -2.76
CA HIS A 860 -5.96 7.18 -1.35
C HIS A 860 -6.79 6.11 -0.60
N PRO A 861 -6.56 5.88 0.70
CA PRO A 861 -7.34 4.95 1.50
C PRO A 861 -8.65 5.55 2.04
N LEU A 862 -8.98 6.81 1.74
CA LEU A 862 -10.11 7.49 2.37
C LEU A 862 -11.46 7.16 1.74
N LEU A 863 -12.50 7.13 2.56
CA LEU A 863 -13.90 6.99 2.13
C LEU A 863 -14.82 7.85 3.00
N ILE A 864 -15.96 8.28 2.43
CA ILE A 864 -16.99 9.03 3.15
C ILE A 864 -18.05 8.05 3.66
N VAL A 865 -18.20 7.99 4.97
CA VAL A 865 -19.19 7.14 5.66
C VAL A 865 -20.14 7.99 6.48
N MET A 866 -21.31 7.46 6.82
CA MET A 866 -22.17 8.08 7.81
C MET A 866 -21.45 8.14 9.17
N ASN A 867 -21.64 9.24 9.91
CA ASN A 867 -20.96 9.45 11.19
C ASN A 867 -21.31 8.35 12.22
N ASN A 868 -22.60 8.04 12.27
CA ASN A 868 -23.19 6.99 13.09
C ASN A 868 -22.76 5.59 12.59
N TYR A 869 -22.78 4.60 13.48
CA TYR A 869 -22.44 3.21 13.13
C TYR A 869 -23.68 2.34 13.04
N ALA A 870 -23.68 1.34 12.15
CA ALA A 870 -24.76 0.37 12.04
C ALA A 870 -24.64 -0.75 13.09
N LEU A 871 -23.41 -1.18 13.40
CA LEU A 871 -23.12 -2.22 14.39
C LEU A 871 -21.80 -1.92 15.12
N GLU A 872 -21.67 -2.43 16.34
CA GLU A 872 -20.40 -2.53 17.05
C GLU A 872 -20.01 -4.01 17.20
N GLY A 873 -18.72 -4.33 17.34
CA GLY A 873 -18.23 -5.70 17.50
C GLY A 873 -18.85 -6.43 18.68
N ALA A 874 -19.19 -5.70 19.75
CA ALA A 874 -19.92 -6.24 20.90
C ALA A 874 -21.34 -6.75 20.54
N ASN A 875 -21.92 -6.26 19.45
CA ASN A 875 -23.24 -6.64 18.95
C ASN A 875 -23.19 -7.96 18.17
N LEU A 876 -21.98 -8.48 17.92
CA LEU A 876 -21.76 -9.67 17.11
C LEU A 876 -21.55 -10.93 17.97
N THR A 877 -21.85 -12.06 17.35
CA THR A 877 -21.55 -13.42 17.83
C THR A 877 -21.08 -14.24 16.64
N ASP A 878 -20.33 -15.31 16.89
CA ASP A 878 -19.93 -16.26 15.84
C ASP A 878 -19.11 -15.62 14.68
N VAL A 879 -18.22 -14.68 15.02
CA VAL A 879 -17.39 -13.95 14.04
C VAL A 879 -16.27 -14.86 13.53
N HIS A 880 -16.20 -15.08 12.22
CA HIS A 880 -15.13 -15.89 11.61
C HIS A 880 -14.80 -15.44 10.18
N ALA A 881 -13.55 -15.62 9.79
CA ALA A 881 -13.15 -15.50 8.40
C ALA A 881 -13.60 -16.75 7.62
N ALA A 882 -14.13 -16.53 6.43
CA ALA A 882 -14.53 -17.53 5.46
C ALA A 882 -13.96 -17.16 4.09
N TYR A 883 -13.93 -18.12 3.17
CA TYR A 883 -13.42 -17.93 1.80
C TYR A 883 -14.43 -18.44 0.78
N ASP A 884 -14.75 -17.59 -0.19
CA ASP A 884 -15.57 -17.91 -1.35
C ASP A 884 -14.68 -17.75 -2.60
N PRO A 885 -14.57 -18.78 -3.47
CA PRO A 885 -13.75 -18.70 -4.69
C PRO A 885 -14.08 -17.55 -5.65
N THR A 886 -15.30 -17.01 -5.58
CA THR A 886 -15.77 -15.89 -6.41
C THR A 886 -15.67 -14.53 -5.72
N LYS A 887 -15.69 -14.50 -4.38
CA LYS A 887 -15.69 -13.25 -3.59
C LYS A 887 -14.42 -13.02 -2.76
N GLY A 888 -13.52 -14.01 -2.69
CA GLY A 888 -12.33 -13.99 -1.87
C GLY A 888 -12.62 -14.24 -0.38
N ASN A 889 -11.72 -13.75 0.49
CA ASN A 889 -11.90 -13.83 1.94
C ASN A 889 -12.99 -12.86 2.40
N PHE A 890 -13.95 -13.33 3.20
CA PHE A 890 -15.01 -12.51 3.81
C PHE A 890 -15.18 -12.85 5.28
N LEU A 891 -15.77 -11.92 6.05
CA LEU A 891 -16.08 -12.11 7.46
C LEU A 891 -17.56 -12.49 7.60
N ALA A 892 -17.85 -13.64 8.21
CA ALA A 892 -19.19 -14.05 8.57
C ALA A 892 -19.41 -13.84 10.08
N PHE A 893 -20.60 -13.36 10.46
CA PHE A 893 -20.98 -13.11 11.85
C PHE A 893 -22.50 -13.09 12.02
N ASN A 894 -22.96 -13.35 13.25
CA ASN A 894 -24.35 -13.27 13.65
C ASN A 894 -24.60 -12.03 14.52
N VAL A 895 -25.69 -11.30 14.25
CA VAL A 895 -26.08 -10.11 15.03
C VAL A 895 -27.00 -10.50 16.20
N LYS A 896 -26.62 -10.10 17.42
CA LYS A 896 -27.38 -10.34 18.66
C LYS A 896 -28.79 -9.75 18.55
N GLY A 897 -29.78 -10.51 19.01
CA GLY A 897 -31.17 -10.04 19.06
C GLY A 897 -31.41 -8.96 20.11
N THR A 898 -30.73 -9.04 21.25
CA THR A 898 -30.84 -8.07 22.35
C THR A 898 -29.51 -8.00 23.08
N GLN A 899 -29.12 -6.81 23.51
CA GLN A 899 -27.92 -6.57 24.30
C GLN A 899 -28.30 -5.68 25.47
N LEU A 900 -28.01 -6.15 26.69
CA LEU A 900 -28.13 -5.33 27.88
C LEU A 900 -26.89 -4.45 27.98
N LEU A 901 -27.10 -3.14 27.93
CA LEU A 901 -26.09 -2.15 28.27
C LEU A 901 -25.87 -2.15 29.78
N SER A 902 -24.70 -1.66 30.20
CA SER A 902 -24.27 -1.69 31.61
C SER A 902 -25.13 -0.82 32.54
N ASP A 903 -25.93 0.08 31.97
CA ASP A 903 -26.90 0.94 32.67
C ASP A 903 -28.31 0.30 32.79
N GLY A 904 -28.48 -0.94 32.33
CA GLY A 904 -29.75 -1.67 32.33
C GLY A 904 -30.65 -1.37 31.12
N GLN A 905 -30.24 -0.51 30.20
CA GLN A 905 -30.97 -0.29 28.95
C GLN A 905 -30.83 -1.50 28.03
N LYS A 906 -31.95 -1.90 27.41
CA LYS A 906 -31.96 -2.95 26.39
C LYS A 906 -31.77 -2.32 25.02
N LEU A 907 -30.62 -2.57 24.42
CA LEU A 907 -30.34 -2.24 23.04
C LEU A 907 -30.77 -3.42 22.15
N ASN A 908 -31.33 -3.15 20.97
CA ASN A 908 -31.76 -4.18 20.02
C ASN A 908 -30.96 -4.03 18.71
N PRO A 909 -29.71 -4.54 18.64
CA PRO A 909 -28.82 -4.34 17.50
C PRO A 909 -29.43 -4.74 16.16
N ARG A 910 -30.23 -5.81 16.14
CA ARG A 910 -30.91 -6.29 14.93
C ARG A 910 -31.93 -5.29 14.40
N ASN A 911 -32.67 -4.60 15.28
CA ASN A 911 -33.65 -3.60 14.88
C ASN A 911 -32.96 -2.31 14.40
N GLU A 912 -31.85 -1.93 15.04
CA GLU A 912 -31.05 -0.78 14.60
C GLU A 912 -30.45 -1.01 13.22
N LEU A 913 -29.88 -2.20 12.97
CA LEU A 913 -29.41 -2.58 11.64
C LEU A 913 -30.54 -2.62 10.61
N TYR A 914 -31.74 -3.09 10.99
CA TYR A 914 -32.91 -3.06 10.12
C TYR A 914 -33.32 -1.61 9.77
N ASN A 915 -33.37 -0.71 10.75
CA ASN A 915 -33.69 0.71 10.52
C ASN A 915 -32.67 1.39 9.61
N TRP A 916 -31.40 0.99 9.70
CA TRP A 916 -30.35 1.46 8.79
C TRP A 916 -30.51 0.95 7.37
N THR A 917 -30.89 -0.31 7.21
CA THR A 917 -30.94 -0.96 5.90
C THR A 917 -32.26 -0.71 5.19
N ALA A 918 -33.37 -0.56 5.90
CA ALA A 918 -34.71 -0.40 5.33
C ALA A 918 -34.84 0.77 4.32
N PRO A 919 -34.28 1.97 4.56
CA PRO A 919 -34.36 3.09 3.61
C PRO A 919 -33.57 2.87 2.31
N PHE A 920 -32.49 2.08 2.34
CA PHE A 920 -31.59 1.87 1.21
C PHE A 920 -31.81 0.52 0.51
N SER A 921 -32.57 -0.39 1.13
CA SER A 921 -32.88 -1.70 0.56
C SER A 921 -34.07 -1.59 -0.39
N LYS A 922 -33.96 -2.15 -1.60
CA LYS A 922 -35.14 -2.41 -2.43
C LYS A 922 -36.08 -3.35 -1.68
N GLU A 923 -37.38 -3.08 -1.68
CA GLU A 923 -38.37 -4.02 -1.15
C GLU A 923 -38.17 -5.40 -1.81
N LYS A 924 -37.78 -6.40 -1.00
CA LYS A 924 -37.27 -7.75 -1.35
C LYS A 924 -35.76 -7.87 -1.57
N VAL A 925 -35.00 -7.71 -0.49
CA VAL A 925 -33.82 -8.58 -0.30
C VAL A 925 -34.35 -9.86 0.38
N GLN A 926 -34.84 -10.81 -0.41
CA GLN A 926 -34.85 -12.20 0.07
C GLN A 926 -33.37 -12.57 0.22
N GLY A 927 -32.98 -13.00 1.42
CA GLY A 927 -31.67 -13.63 1.62
C GLY A 927 -31.49 -14.70 0.54
N THR A 928 -30.27 -14.78 -0.01
CA THR A 928 -29.93 -15.76 -1.03
C THR A 928 -30.43 -17.13 -0.57
N PRO A 929 -31.33 -17.80 -1.32
CA PRO A 929 -31.62 -19.20 -1.05
C PRO A 929 -30.29 -19.96 -1.09
N LEU A 930 -30.09 -20.84 -0.11
CA LEU A 930 -29.06 -21.87 -0.19
C LEU A 930 -29.44 -22.80 -1.34
N ASP A 931 -28.87 -22.57 -2.52
CA ASP A 931 -28.70 -23.60 -3.55
C ASP A 931 -27.26 -24.12 -3.52
#